data_AF-A0A8B5XJ16-F1
#
_entry.id   AF-A0A8B5XJ16-F1
#
_cell.length_a   1.000
_cell.length_b   1.000
_cell.length_c   1.000
_cell.angle_alpha   90.00
_cell.angle_beta   90.00
_cell.angle_gamma   90.00
#
_symmetry.space_group_name_H-M   'P 1'
#
loop_
_entity.id
_entity.type
_entity.pdbx_description
1 polymer ?
#
loop_
_entity_poly.entity_id
_entity_poly.type
_entity_poly.pdbx_seq_one_letter_code
_entity_poly.pdbx_strand_id
1 'polypeptide(L)'
;MVFCSKRAFGQSVGLMFCEEKLKMDFEWGTPSRSQRWAGTALIVVAAGILLLVAAFDVRAQSSLVTLCVSESGTFDSGDCDQEFDALSTALDAATTSPTQIWIASGTYLPDTTGLTDSRDATFPVPDGVAILGGFPASGGELASRDPEVNPTILSGDIGIANDADDNAYTVVTIEEDTEVTIDGVTITGGNADSSTADNRGPERNGGGVYSSGSLTLTNVVISGNSADDGRGGGVFVPTGSTTVVGSRLEFNRAGRGGGAGVWGGELEINDSSISDNEVDFDGGGLTVQTGFAKVVDSGFVDNQASNGGAIHLGSSQATVEITGSLISENEAKGNNGGGVRMDGGKLEITDSTVTENYAERTGGGLSLGSGTVKITESIVSQNSAIENGGGVSSRIGISENETLSISDSTLDDNQAALGAGVYLYPGSKVEIVDTTVSNNGSLDTTDYGGAFYVEEDSSLTIQGSRIDGNAAETGGGLYVENAPDVENSPAVMISDSVIMNNDAEYGGGFYNFRATVRIKDSTISGNTATITGGGISSLEATRFELENSTVSGNTVINGNGGGLYVSGTFVLTNSTISGNTAASGGGIYLNLGSLDLTSSTVGSNTATGGDGGGIYNGATLSLVGSLVAGNVGQSISGDLAFTRSYSLTIDSQILGPLQDNGGPTQTMMPLPGSVAIDIIPVINGECEVGSDVDQRGVERPVGLGCDLGAVEVAPAPSLNLPGNFTVNFNQRNSVTWSASATDWTGSSNQVVCSPVSGSSFTVGQTTVQCEAIDSLGQSTSGSFVVTVLTEQDPKPPSFRNFPSDIVVPSDGPDGTVVDYAMPSAVDQTDGDVPVTCDPPPGALFGIGHNTVTCSATNSLNLTATRAFAIIVMAYTGGPDQPDFTPVDDPENPWFWATWARTDLPVRDGNVSRTWMWGPGPFTGSMWEPYTTELQGDGDPVFLSDLPETEREVIYFDKARMEINDPGGDTDSLWYVTNGLLVVEMITGNRQFGDDLFKQYEPSTSNVAGDSDGTTGPTYAALQNVLDEPAQSVGTLLTQEIDRNGVVTENAQWGEYGLTVGFVDEVTNHGIAGPFWEFMQSEGLVHEDGDLIEEALFENPFYATGRPITEAYWATVPVDGEPRDVLLQCFERRCLTWTPGNDPGFVIEAGNVGQHYFTWRYVQQLD
;
A
#
# COMPACT_ATOMS: atom_id res chain seq x y z
N MET A 1 -28.82 20.14 -45.53
CA MET A 1 -29.87 20.67 -46.44
C MET A 1 -29.20 21.07 -47.76
N VAL A 2 -29.90 21.00 -48.92
CA VAL A 2 -29.45 21.47 -50.27
C VAL A 2 -28.46 20.60 -51.09
N PHE A 3 -29.01 19.58 -51.77
CA PHE A 3 -28.88 19.23 -53.21
C PHE A 3 -27.54 19.03 -54.00
N CYS A 4 -27.37 17.78 -54.49
CA CYS A 4 -26.93 17.34 -55.85
C CYS A 4 -25.46 17.52 -56.33
N SER A 5 -24.92 16.70 -57.27
CA SER A 5 -25.58 15.84 -58.28
C SER A 5 -24.77 14.63 -58.83
N LYS A 6 -25.49 13.59 -59.32
CA LYS A 6 -25.20 12.65 -60.45
C LYS A 6 -24.15 11.50 -60.34
N ARG A 7 -24.68 10.30 -60.08
CA ARG A 7 -24.57 9.01 -60.86
C ARG A 7 -23.29 8.67 -61.64
N ALA A 8 -22.75 7.48 -61.33
CA ALA A 8 -22.52 6.38 -62.30
C ALA A 8 -22.56 5.01 -61.59
N PHE A 9 -22.68 3.89 -62.33
CA PHE A 9 -22.71 2.51 -61.81
C PHE A 9 -21.32 1.87 -61.81
N GLY A 10 -21.06 0.94 -60.87
CA GLY A 10 -19.94 0.00 -60.86
C GLY A 10 -20.02 -0.91 -59.64
N GLN A 11 -19.82 -2.23 -59.79
CA GLN A 11 -19.94 -3.20 -58.69
C GLN A 11 -18.58 -3.58 -58.08
N SER A 12 -18.62 -3.86 -56.77
CA SER A 12 -17.84 -4.90 -56.05
C SER A 12 -16.32 -5.01 -56.27
N VAL A 13 -15.53 -4.76 -55.22
CA VAL A 13 -14.78 -5.78 -54.43
C VAL A 13 -13.72 -5.08 -53.56
N GLY A 14 -13.77 -5.33 -52.25
CA GLY A 14 -12.61 -5.33 -51.36
C GLY A 14 -12.04 -3.99 -50.86
N LEU A 15 -11.08 -4.15 -49.95
CA LEU A 15 -10.36 -3.18 -49.12
C LEU A 15 -11.16 -2.72 -47.87
N MET A 16 -10.73 -3.02 -46.63
CA MET A 16 -9.43 -2.74 -45.99
C MET A 16 -9.30 -1.25 -45.67
N PHE A 17 -9.62 -0.90 -44.43
CA PHE A 17 -9.25 0.39 -43.85
C PHE A 17 -7.92 0.22 -43.12
N CYS A 18 -6.88 0.89 -43.62
CA CYS A 18 -5.74 1.22 -42.79
C CYS A 18 -6.14 2.34 -41.83
N GLU A 19 -5.54 2.35 -40.65
CA GLU A 19 -5.49 3.54 -39.81
C GLU A 19 -4.78 4.69 -40.55
N GLU A 20 -5.16 5.95 -40.29
CA GLU A 20 -4.16 7.00 -40.20
C GLU A 20 -4.54 8.05 -39.16
N LYS A 21 -3.52 8.51 -38.42
CA LYS A 21 -3.65 9.27 -37.18
C LYS A 21 -4.20 10.68 -37.38
N LEU A 22 -5.01 11.14 -36.43
CA LEU A 22 -5.17 12.57 -36.14
C LEU A 22 -4.99 12.82 -34.64
N LYS A 23 -3.82 13.34 -34.26
CA LYS A 23 -3.59 13.94 -32.94
C LYS A 23 -4.47 15.18 -32.78
N MET A 24 -5.12 15.30 -31.63
CA MET A 24 -5.28 16.59 -30.95
C MET A 24 -5.01 16.37 -29.47
N ASP A 25 -3.97 17.02 -28.97
CA ASP A 25 -3.54 16.91 -27.58
C ASP A 25 -4.47 17.75 -26.67
N PHE A 26 -4.79 17.24 -25.47
CA PHE A 26 -5.33 18.01 -24.35
C PHE A 26 -4.73 17.48 -23.05
N GLU A 27 -4.54 18.36 -22.07
CA GLU A 27 -3.62 18.15 -20.95
C GLU A 27 -4.26 17.41 -19.76
N TRP A 28 -3.39 16.85 -18.90
CA TRP A 28 -3.76 15.97 -17.78
C TRP A 28 -4.31 16.74 -16.57
N GLY A 29 -5.16 16.05 -15.79
CA GLY A 29 -5.55 16.43 -14.43
C GLY A 29 -6.25 15.26 -13.74
N THR A 30 -5.60 14.65 -12.75
CA THR A 30 -6.17 13.62 -11.85
C THR A 30 -7.02 14.28 -10.76
N PRO A 31 -7.94 13.53 -10.13
CA PRO A 31 -7.62 12.96 -8.81
C PRO A 31 -8.16 11.51 -8.61
N SER A 32 -8.15 11.03 -7.37
CA SER A 32 -8.13 9.62 -6.95
C SER A 32 -9.47 9.01 -6.47
N ARG A 33 -9.45 7.69 -6.23
CA ARG A 33 -10.30 6.97 -5.23
C ARG A 33 -9.96 7.50 -3.81
N SER A 34 -10.79 7.41 -2.77
CA SER A 34 -12.20 6.99 -2.60
C SER A 34 -12.65 7.27 -1.14
N GLN A 35 -13.94 7.41 -0.85
CA GLN A 35 -14.51 7.01 0.46
C GLN A 35 -16.01 6.65 0.36
N ARG A 36 -16.57 6.04 1.41
CA ARG A 36 -17.83 5.26 1.37
C ARG A 36 -18.92 5.78 2.33
N TRP A 37 -20.17 5.78 1.83
CA TRP A 37 -21.45 5.72 2.58
C TRP A 37 -21.93 6.93 3.41
N ALA A 38 -22.83 7.72 2.80
CA ALA A 38 -23.98 8.33 3.48
C ALA A 38 -25.21 8.32 2.55
N GLY A 39 -26.41 8.14 3.09
CA GLY A 39 -27.59 7.74 2.29
C GLY A 39 -28.41 8.86 1.62
N THR A 40 -29.30 8.43 0.70
CA THR A 40 -30.45 9.17 0.12
C THR A 40 -30.17 10.33 -0.87
N ALA A 41 -30.10 10.02 -2.18
CA ALA A 41 -30.63 10.89 -3.27
C ALA A 41 -30.62 10.21 -4.67
N LEU A 42 -31.46 9.20 -4.94
CA LEU A 42 -31.56 8.60 -6.30
C LEU A 42 -32.85 9.02 -7.04
N ILE A 43 -32.95 10.30 -7.42
CA ILE A 43 -33.99 10.79 -8.35
C ILE A 43 -33.37 11.82 -9.32
N VAL A 44 -33.78 11.77 -10.60
CA VAL A 44 -33.45 12.71 -11.69
C VAL A 44 -32.09 12.51 -12.42
N VAL A 45 -31.94 11.38 -13.14
CA VAL A 45 -31.32 11.38 -14.49
C VAL A 45 -32.13 10.52 -15.49
N ALA A 46 -33.47 10.56 -15.41
CA ALA A 46 -34.37 9.81 -16.30
C ALA A 46 -35.10 10.72 -17.32
N ALA A 47 -34.43 11.74 -17.85
CA ALA A 47 -35.05 12.81 -18.65
C ALA A 47 -34.28 13.23 -19.92
N GLY A 48 -33.22 12.51 -20.30
CA GLY A 48 -32.32 12.93 -21.39
C GLY A 48 -32.79 12.57 -22.82
N ILE A 49 -33.45 11.42 -23.01
CA ILE A 49 -33.68 10.82 -24.34
C ILE A 49 -35.18 10.66 -24.62
N LEU A 50 -35.93 11.77 -24.65
CA LEU A 50 -37.38 11.72 -24.91
C LEU A 50 -37.94 12.97 -25.64
N LEU A 51 -37.19 13.52 -26.62
CA LEU A 51 -37.63 14.75 -27.32
C LEU A 51 -37.14 14.95 -28.78
N LEU A 52 -36.56 13.94 -29.46
CA LEU A 52 -35.93 14.17 -30.78
C LEU A 52 -36.19 13.14 -31.90
N VAL A 53 -37.28 12.35 -31.82
CA VAL A 53 -37.86 11.67 -33.00
C VAL A 53 -39.36 11.97 -33.11
N ALA A 54 -39.69 13.15 -33.64
CA ALA A 54 -41.08 13.63 -33.79
C ALA A 54 -41.35 14.22 -35.20
N ALA A 55 -40.82 13.60 -36.26
CA ALA A 55 -41.08 14.00 -37.64
C ALA A 55 -40.85 12.85 -38.66
N PHE A 56 -41.95 12.26 -39.16
CA PHE A 56 -42.03 11.40 -40.36
C PHE A 56 -41.19 10.10 -40.41
N ASP A 57 -41.76 9.00 -39.92
CA ASP A 57 -42.41 8.07 -40.85
C ASP A 57 -43.84 7.81 -40.36
N VAL A 58 -44.79 7.53 -41.26
CA VAL A 58 -46.17 7.16 -40.90
C VAL A 58 -46.38 5.71 -41.28
N ARG A 59 -45.80 4.84 -40.43
CA ARG A 59 -46.22 3.44 -40.31
C ARG A 59 -47.23 3.38 -39.17
N ALA A 60 -48.21 2.49 -39.27
CA ALA A 60 -49.22 2.35 -38.24
C ALA A 60 -48.56 1.86 -36.94
N GLN A 61 -48.95 2.44 -35.80
CA GLN A 61 -48.83 1.71 -34.54
C GLN A 61 -49.76 0.50 -34.65
N SER A 62 -49.20 -0.71 -34.63
CA SER A 62 -49.95 -1.86 -34.13
C SER A 62 -50.31 -1.57 -32.68
N SER A 63 -51.57 -1.79 -32.32
CA SER A 63 -51.94 -1.94 -30.92
C SER A 63 -51.33 -3.24 -30.42
N LEU A 64 -50.57 -3.18 -29.31
CA LEU A 64 -50.19 -4.38 -28.56
C LEU A 64 -51.46 -5.16 -28.21
N VAL A 65 -51.50 -6.44 -28.57
CA VAL A 65 -52.63 -7.32 -28.24
C VAL A 65 -52.33 -8.03 -26.92
N THR A 66 -53.31 -8.10 -26.03
CA THR A 66 -53.18 -8.73 -24.70
C THR A 66 -54.04 -9.99 -24.64
N LEU A 67 -53.39 -11.15 -24.67
CA LEU A 67 -54.05 -12.44 -24.45
C LEU A 67 -53.88 -12.84 -22.97
N CYS A 68 -54.87 -13.49 -22.38
CA CYS A 68 -54.85 -13.87 -20.97
C CYS A 68 -55.17 -15.36 -20.78
N VAL A 69 -54.47 -16.03 -19.87
CA VAL A 69 -54.57 -17.48 -19.66
C VAL A 69 -54.78 -17.81 -18.18
N SER A 70 -55.77 -18.65 -17.87
CA SER A 70 -55.90 -19.29 -16.55
C SER A 70 -56.51 -20.68 -16.66
N GLU A 71 -56.20 -21.58 -15.72
CA GLU A 71 -56.82 -22.92 -15.62
C GLU A 71 -58.36 -22.89 -15.55
N SER A 72 -58.95 -21.74 -15.22
CA SER A 72 -60.41 -21.55 -15.13
C SER A 72 -61.07 -21.09 -16.43
N GLY A 73 -60.29 -20.66 -17.42
CA GLY A 73 -60.79 -19.98 -18.62
C GLY A 73 -61.42 -18.60 -18.37
N THR A 74 -61.10 -17.97 -17.23
CA THR A 74 -61.51 -16.60 -16.88
C THR A 74 -60.39 -15.82 -16.19
N PHE A 75 -60.22 -14.54 -16.54
CA PHE A 75 -59.11 -13.69 -16.07
C PHE A 75 -59.59 -12.26 -15.74
N ASP A 76 -59.77 -11.96 -14.46
CA ASP A 76 -60.40 -10.72 -13.96
C ASP A 76 -59.41 -9.53 -13.93
N SER A 77 -58.98 -9.06 -15.10
CA SER A 77 -58.18 -7.83 -15.27
C SER A 77 -58.94 -6.70 -15.97
N GLY A 78 -59.78 -7.02 -16.95
CA GLY A 78 -60.42 -6.04 -17.83
C GLY A 78 -59.53 -5.49 -18.97
N ASP A 79 -58.23 -5.82 -18.97
CA ASP A 79 -57.25 -5.43 -19.99
C ASP A 79 -57.03 -6.52 -21.08
N CYS A 80 -57.62 -7.70 -20.91
CA CYS A 80 -57.53 -8.81 -21.87
C CYS A 80 -58.35 -8.53 -23.15
N ASP A 81 -57.71 -8.58 -24.32
CA ASP A 81 -58.43 -8.62 -25.61
C ASP A 81 -59.15 -9.97 -25.82
N GLN A 82 -58.53 -11.06 -25.36
CA GLN A 82 -59.06 -12.43 -25.40
C GLN A 82 -58.57 -13.25 -24.20
N GLU A 83 -59.41 -14.17 -23.71
CA GLU A 83 -59.16 -15.06 -22.57
C GLU A 83 -59.17 -16.54 -23.02
N PHE A 84 -58.27 -17.35 -22.45
CA PHE A 84 -58.04 -18.76 -22.82
C PHE A 84 -57.94 -19.66 -21.58
N ASP A 85 -58.31 -20.93 -21.73
CA ASP A 85 -58.20 -21.99 -20.72
C ASP A 85 -56.90 -22.82 -20.84
N ALA A 86 -56.11 -22.61 -21.89
CA ALA A 86 -54.80 -23.26 -22.10
C ALA A 86 -53.80 -22.30 -22.76
N LEU A 87 -52.50 -22.43 -22.45
CA LEU A 87 -51.46 -21.59 -23.03
C LEU A 87 -51.25 -21.88 -24.53
N SER A 88 -51.32 -23.16 -24.93
CA SER A 88 -51.19 -23.58 -26.34
C SER A 88 -52.20 -22.88 -27.25
N THR A 89 -53.45 -22.73 -26.83
CA THR A 89 -54.50 -22.06 -27.62
C THR A 89 -54.34 -20.54 -27.66
N ALA A 90 -53.67 -19.94 -26.66
CA ALA A 90 -53.27 -18.53 -26.69
C ALA A 90 -52.06 -18.29 -27.62
N LEU A 91 -51.08 -19.20 -27.65
CA LEU A 91 -49.94 -19.15 -28.58
C LEU A 91 -50.41 -19.31 -30.04
N ASP A 92 -51.29 -20.26 -30.33
CA ASP A 92 -51.98 -20.41 -31.64
C ASP A 92 -52.73 -19.14 -32.07
N ALA A 93 -53.26 -18.38 -31.10
CA ALA A 93 -54.02 -17.15 -31.34
C ALA A 93 -53.14 -15.90 -31.53
N ALA A 94 -51.85 -15.94 -31.16
CA ALA A 94 -50.89 -14.83 -31.21
C ALA A 94 -50.42 -14.49 -32.64
N THR A 95 -51.37 -14.33 -33.55
CA THR A 95 -51.19 -14.12 -35.00
C THR A 95 -50.85 -12.67 -35.38
N THR A 96 -50.48 -11.83 -34.41
CA THR A 96 -50.18 -10.40 -34.57
C THR A 96 -48.94 -10.03 -33.76
N SER A 97 -47.96 -9.37 -34.37
CA SER A 97 -46.79 -8.82 -33.67
C SER A 97 -46.93 -7.29 -33.50
N PRO A 98 -46.68 -6.73 -32.29
CA PRO A 98 -46.38 -7.42 -31.04
C PRO A 98 -47.63 -7.93 -30.30
N THR A 99 -47.48 -9.00 -29.53
CA THR A 99 -48.50 -9.55 -28.60
C THR A 99 -47.87 -9.81 -27.23
N GLN A 100 -48.65 -9.64 -26.16
CA GLN A 100 -48.31 -10.13 -24.83
C GLN A 100 -49.32 -11.18 -24.36
N ILE A 101 -48.86 -12.18 -23.61
CA ILE A 101 -49.66 -13.25 -23.01
C ILE A 101 -49.47 -13.21 -21.50
N TRP A 102 -50.52 -12.84 -20.76
CA TRP A 102 -50.53 -12.81 -19.30
C TRP A 102 -51.04 -14.15 -18.75
N ILE A 103 -50.31 -14.75 -17.82
CA ILE A 103 -50.62 -16.10 -17.33
C ILE A 103 -50.80 -16.09 -15.80
N ALA A 104 -51.94 -16.61 -15.36
CA ALA A 104 -52.26 -16.79 -13.94
C ALA A 104 -51.44 -17.93 -13.30
N SER A 105 -51.26 -17.89 -11.98
CA SER A 105 -50.61 -18.96 -11.22
C SER A 105 -51.34 -20.29 -11.42
N GLY A 106 -50.58 -21.35 -11.72
CA GLY A 106 -51.09 -22.65 -12.14
C GLY A 106 -50.03 -23.44 -12.92
N THR A 107 -50.36 -24.67 -13.32
CA THR A 107 -49.46 -25.54 -14.09
C THR A 107 -50.01 -25.80 -15.49
N TYR A 108 -49.26 -25.38 -16.50
CA TYR A 108 -49.64 -25.48 -17.91
C TYR A 108 -48.80 -26.54 -18.61
N LEU A 109 -49.48 -27.44 -19.32
CA LEU A 109 -48.89 -28.52 -20.11
C LEU A 109 -48.99 -28.21 -21.62
N PRO A 110 -48.03 -28.63 -22.45
CA PRO A 110 -48.08 -28.46 -23.90
C PRO A 110 -49.14 -29.36 -24.55
N ASP A 111 -49.61 -29.02 -25.76
CA ASP A 111 -50.66 -29.80 -26.42
C ASP A 111 -50.10 -31.04 -27.15
N THR A 112 -50.50 -32.22 -26.68
CA THR A 112 -50.20 -33.52 -27.32
C THR A 112 -51.10 -33.86 -28.51
N THR A 113 -52.10 -33.03 -28.83
CA THR A 113 -53.20 -33.39 -29.74
C THR A 113 -52.76 -33.54 -31.20
N GLY A 114 -52.66 -34.78 -31.65
CA GLY A 114 -52.43 -35.12 -33.06
C GLY A 114 -50.96 -35.31 -33.45
N LEU A 115 -50.05 -35.24 -32.48
CA LEU A 115 -48.64 -35.61 -32.64
C LEU A 115 -48.49 -37.13 -32.89
N THR A 116 -47.32 -37.53 -33.38
CA THR A 116 -46.99 -38.95 -33.63
C THR A 116 -46.32 -39.62 -32.45
N ASP A 117 -45.47 -38.90 -31.74
CA ASP A 117 -45.07 -39.19 -30.36
C ASP A 117 -45.69 -38.10 -29.47
N SER A 118 -46.13 -38.42 -28.26
CA SER A 118 -46.60 -37.39 -27.33
C SER A 118 -45.46 -36.53 -26.79
N ARG A 119 -44.24 -37.07 -26.75
CA ARG A 119 -43.04 -36.38 -26.25
C ARG A 119 -42.56 -35.26 -27.18
N ASP A 120 -43.06 -35.22 -28.42
CA ASP A 120 -42.89 -34.10 -29.39
C ASP A 120 -43.61 -32.80 -28.93
N ALA A 121 -44.40 -32.82 -27.85
CA ALA A 121 -45.17 -31.67 -27.37
C ALA A 121 -44.28 -30.61 -26.70
N THR A 122 -44.44 -29.35 -27.08
CA THR A 122 -43.68 -28.18 -26.59
C THR A 122 -44.61 -26.95 -26.54
N PHE A 123 -44.17 -25.86 -25.91
CA PHE A 123 -44.68 -24.51 -26.15
C PHE A 123 -43.83 -23.80 -27.24
N PRO A 124 -44.26 -23.81 -28.52
CA PRO A 124 -43.62 -23.01 -29.55
C PRO A 124 -44.07 -21.54 -29.41
N VAL A 125 -43.12 -20.63 -29.21
CA VAL A 125 -43.44 -19.20 -29.01
C VAL A 125 -43.29 -18.41 -30.31
N PRO A 126 -44.37 -17.77 -30.84
CA PRO A 126 -44.31 -17.02 -32.09
C PRO A 126 -43.47 -15.73 -32.01
N ASP A 127 -43.06 -15.24 -33.18
CA ASP A 127 -42.36 -13.95 -33.34
C ASP A 127 -43.14 -12.75 -32.77
N GLY A 128 -42.46 -11.93 -31.97
CA GLY A 128 -43.00 -10.73 -31.34
C GLY A 128 -43.94 -11.01 -30.16
N VAL A 129 -43.80 -12.15 -29.49
CA VAL A 129 -44.60 -12.54 -28.32
C VAL A 129 -43.82 -12.37 -27.01
N ALA A 130 -44.44 -11.71 -26.05
CA ALA A 130 -43.98 -11.64 -24.66
C ALA A 130 -44.87 -12.48 -23.73
N ILE A 131 -44.32 -13.48 -23.05
CA ILE A 131 -45.01 -14.28 -22.02
C ILE A 131 -44.72 -13.68 -20.64
N LEU A 132 -45.77 -13.34 -19.89
CA LEU A 132 -45.68 -12.76 -18.54
C LEU A 132 -46.42 -13.65 -17.52
N GLY A 133 -45.69 -14.38 -16.69
CA GLY A 133 -46.23 -15.14 -15.55
C GLY A 133 -46.28 -14.32 -14.26
N GLY A 134 -46.77 -14.91 -13.17
CA GLY A 134 -46.83 -14.26 -11.86
C GLY A 134 -48.14 -13.53 -11.54
N PHE A 135 -49.22 -13.74 -12.32
CA PHE A 135 -50.53 -13.15 -11.98
C PHE A 135 -51.30 -14.04 -11.00
N PRO A 136 -52.15 -13.49 -10.11
CA PRO A 136 -53.00 -14.30 -9.23
C PRO A 136 -53.89 -15.29 -9.99
N ALA A 137 -54.26 -16.40 -9.36
CA ALA A 137 -55.10 -17.46 -9.96
C ALA A 137 -56.45 -16.99 -10.55
N SER A 138 -56.93 -15.80 -10.16
CA SER A 138 -58.14 -15.15 -10.69
C SER A 138 -57.90 -14.30 -11.95
N GLY A 139 -56.65 -14.05 -12.34
CA GLY A 139 -56.25 -12.89 -13.12
C GLY A 139 -56.16 -11.60 -12.28
N GLY A 140 -55.64 -10.54 -12.90
CA GLY A 140 -55.51 -9.19 -12.32
C GLY A 140 -54.80 -8.21 -13.27
N GLU A 141 -54.75 -6.92 -12.91
CA GLU A 141 -54.00 -5.88 -13.64
C GLU A 141 -52.47 -6.17 -13.65
N LEU A 142 -51.71 -5.61 -14.60
CA LEU A 142 -50.25 -5.81 -14.70
C LEU A 142 -49.48 -5.48 -13.39
N ALA A 143 -49.98 -4.53 -12.59
CA ALA A 143 -49.40 -4.15 -11.31
C ALA A 143 -49.70 -5.14 -10.14
N SER A 144 -50.48 -6.19 -10.39
CA SER A 144 -50.73 -7.31 -9.45
C SER A 144 -49.77 -8.50 -9.62
N ARG A 145 -48.86 -8.40 -10.60
CA ARG A 145 -47.91 -9.43 -10.99
C ARG A 145 -46.78 -9.55 -9.96
N ASP A 146 -46.65 -10.75 -9.38
CA ASP A 146 -45.67 -11.13 -8.38
C ASP A 146 -45.33 -12.62 -8.60
N PRO A 147 -44.20 -12.93 -9.28
CA PRO A 147 -43.82 -14.31 -9.61
C PRO A 147 -43.46 -15.20 -8.41
N GLU A 148 -43.02 -14.63 -7.29
CA GLU A 148 -42.70 -15.39 -6.08
C GLU A 148 -43.97 -15.84 -5.35
N VAL A 149 -44.98 -14.97 -5.29
CA VAL A 149 -46.26 -15.25 -4.61
C VAL A 149 -47.23 -16.05 -5.48
N ASN A 150 -47.19 -15.87 -6.80
CA ASN A 150 -48.16 -16.44 -7.74
C ASN A 150 -47.47 -17.30 -8.83
N PRO A 151 -46.84 -18.43 -8.48
CA PRO A 151 -46.01 -19.20 -9.41
C PRO A 151 -46.78 -19.68 -10.65
N THR A 152 -46.26 -19.32 -11.82
CA THR A 152 -46.73 -19.78 -13.14
C THR A 152 -45.76 -20.84 -13.66
N ILE A 153 -46.21 -22.09 -13.78
CA ILE A 153 -45.36 -23.22 -14.15
C ILE A 153 -45.68 -23.70 -15.56
N LEU A 154 -44.70 -23.66 -16.45
CA LEU A 154 -44.71 -24.35 -17.74
C LEU A 154 -44.04 -25.71 -17.52
N SER A 155 -44.77 -26.81 -17.74
CA SER A 155 -44.30 -28.14 -17.38
C SER A 155 -44.35 -29.15 -18.53
N GLY A 156 -43.30 -29.94 -18.65
CA GLY A 156 -43.21 -31.09 -19.54
C GLY A 156 -43.84 -32.38 -18.98
N ASP A 157 -44.42 -32.37 -17.78
CA ASP A 157 -45.04 -33.51 -17.06
C ASP A 157 -46.38 -33.94 -17.71
N ILE A 158 -46.29 -34.41 -18.95
CA ILE A 158 -47.41 -34.92 -19.75
C ILE A 158 -47.59 -36.43 -19.52
N GLY A 159 -48.83 -36.92 -19.57
CA GLY A 159 -49.09 -38.36 -19.45
C GLY A 159 -49.25 -38.84 -18.01
N ILE A 160 -48.23 -39.48 -17.44
CA ILE A 160 -48.25 -40.01 -16.07
C ILE A 160 -47.49 -39.05 -15.15
N ALA A 161 -48.22 -38.24 -14.38
CA ALA A 161 -47.62 -37.21 -13.54
C ALA A 161 -46.48 -37.75 -12.63
N ASN A 162 -45.30 -37.14 -12.75
CA ASN A 162 -44.00 -37.49 -12.17
C ASN A 162 -43.31 -38.74 -12.78
N ASP A 163 -43.54 -39.06 -14.06
CA ASP A 163 -42.91 -40.20 -14.78
C ASP A 163 -42.08 -39.71 -15.99
N ALA A 164 -40.80 -39.43 -15.77
CA ALA A 164 -39.92 -38.80 -16.77
C ALA A 164 -39.78 -39.58 -18.11
N ASP A 165 -40.19 -40.85 -18.15
CA ASP A 165 -40.22 -41.68 -19.36
C ASP A 165 -41.27 -41.20 -20.39
N ASP A 166 -42.37 -40.55 -19.98
CA ASP A 166 -43.41 -40.01 -20.89
C ASP A 166 -43.50 -38.48 -21.00
N ASN A 167 -42.65 -37.75 -20.27
CA ASN A 167 -42.48 -36.28 -20.36
C ASN A 167 -42.11 -35.75 -21.76
N ALA A 168 -42.48 -34.50 -22.04
CA ALA A 168 -42.04 -33.74 -23.21
C ALA A 168 -40.50 -33.71 -23.33
N TYR A 169 -39.95 -33.77 -24.55
CA TYR A 169 -38.50 -33.64 -24.74
C TYR A 169 -37.98 -32.24 -24.38
N THR A 170 -38.62 -31.20 -24.92
CA THR A 170 -38.34 -29.79 -24.63
C THR A 170 -39.63 -29.10 -24.17
N VAL A 171 -39.59 -28.31 -23.10
CA VAL A 171 -40.77 -27.57 -22.63
C VAL A 171 -41.08 -26.34 -23.49
N VAL A 172 -40.06 -25.56 -23.90
CA VAL A 172 -40.22 -24.33 -24.70
C VAL A 172 -39.27 -24.30 -25.90
N THR A 173 -39.80 -24.05 -27.10
CA THR A 173 -39.02 -23.98 -28.35
C THR A 173 -39.14 -22.61 -29.03
N ILE A 174 -38.00 -21.98 -29.33
CA ILE A 174 -37.90 -20.70 -30.05
C ILE A 174 -37.21 -20.94 -31.42
N GLU A 175 -37.91 -20.58 -32.50
CA GLU A 175 -37.47 -20.81 -33.89
C GLU A 175 -36.49 -19.75 -34.40
N GLU A 176 -35.77 -20.05 -35.49
CA GLU A 176 -34.92 -19.08 -36.20
C GLU A 176 -35.73 -17.86 -36.69
N ASP A 177 -35.07 -16.69 -36.77
CA ASP A 177 -35.67 -15.40 -37.18
C ASP A 177 -36.87 -14.90 -36.31
N THR A 178 -37.02 -15.37 -35.06
CA THR A 178 -38.06 -14.88 -34.10
C THR A 178 -37.48 -14.00 -32.99
N GLU A 179 -38.26 -13.02 -32.50
CA GLU A 179 -37.95 -12.20 -31.31
C GLU A 179 -38.97 -12.48 -30.18
N VAL A 180 -38.52 -12.99 -29.02
CA VAL A 180 -39.38 -13.49 -27.92
C VAL A 180 -38.90 -12.99 -26.55
N THR A 181 -39.85 -12.71 -25.65
CA THR A 181 -39.58 -12.45 -24.22
C THR A 181 -40.39 -13.41 -23.34
N ILE A 182 -39.80 -13.91 -22.25
CA ILE A 182 -40.48 -14.68 -21.21
C ILE A 182 -40.05 -14.14 -19.85
N ASP A 183 -41.01 -13.71 -19.03
CA ASP A 183 -40.76 -13.04 -17.76
C ASP A 183 -41.61 -13.63 -16.61
N GLY A 184 -40.97 -14.05 -15.52
CA GLY A 184 -41.62 -14.50 -14.28
C GLY A 184 -42.38 -15.83 -14.39
N VAL A 185 -41.75 -16.87 -14.93
CA VAL A 185 -42.30 -18.24 -15.01
C VAL A 185 -41.29 -19.27 -14.49
N THR A 186 -41.78 -20.45 -14.12
CA THR A 186 -40.97 -21.66 -13.92
C THR A 186 -41.06 -22.54 -15.17
N ILE A 187 -39.94 -23.12 -15.63
CA ILE A 187 -39.87 -24.07 -16.75
C ILE A 187 -39.26 -25.36 -16.23
N THR A 188 -40.02 -26.47 -16.27
CA THR A 188 -39.65 -27.71 -15.55
C THR A 188 -40.15 -28.99 -16.21
N GLY A 189 -39.46 -30.10 -15.97
CA GLY A 189 -39.91 -31.44 -16.37
C GLY A 189 -39.73 -31.76 -17.85
N GLY A 190 -38.91 -31.04 -18.62
CA GLY A 190 -38.47 -31.52 -19.92
C GLY A 190 -37.44 -32.66 -19.80
N ASN A 191 -37.46 -33.64 -20.70
CA ASN A 191 -36.51 -34.75 -20.73
C ASN A 191 -36.09 -35.10 -22.18
N ALA A 192 -35.04 -34.43 -22.68
CA ALA A 192 -34.51 -34.58 -24.04
C ALA A 192 -33.52 -35.76 -24.17
N ASP A 193 -34.04 -36.99 -24.04
CA ASP A 193 -33.27 -38.25 -23.98
C ASP A 193 -33.15 -39.02 -25.32
N SER A 194 -33.60 -38.45 -26.46
CA SER A 194 -33.77 -39.22 -27.70
C SER A 194 -32.45 -39.62 -28.37
N SER A 195 -31.95 -40.80 -28.01
CA SER A 195 -30.74 -41.44 -28.58
C SER A 195 -30.78 -41.73 -30.09
N THR A 196 -31.88 -41.41 -30.79
CA THR A 196 -32.03 -41.60 -32.25
C THR A 196 -32.40 -40.34 -33.05
N ALA A 197 -32.56 -39.20 -32.39
CA ALA A 197 -32.89 -37.91 -33.04
C ALA A 197 -31.68 -37.26 -33.72
N ASP A 198 -31.87 -36.03 -34.25
CA ASP A 198 -30.73 -35.22 -34.69
C ASP A 198 -29.88 -34.81 -33.49
N ASN A 199 -28.56 -34.90 -33.61
CA ASN A 199 -27.60 -34.41 -32.62
C ASN A 199 -27.67 -32.89 -32.39
N ARG A 200 -28.51 -32.15 -33.10
CA ARG A 200 -28.84 -30.74 -32.86
C ARG A 200 -30.31 -30.47 -32.53
N GLY A 201 -31.21 -31.44 -32.58
CA GLY A 201 -32.66 -31.21 -32.40
C GLY A 201 -33.12 -31.07 -30.95
N PRO A 202 -34.33 -30.50 -30.70
CA PRO A 202 -34.91 -30.38 -29.36
C PRO A 202 -35.16 -31.73 -28.68
N GLU A 203 -35.34 -32.81 -29.45
CA GLU A 203 -35.57 -34.15 -28.92
C GLU A 203 -34.35 -34.69 -28.12
N ARG A 204 -33.20 -34.00 -28.20
CA ARG A 204 -31.91 -34.40 -27.61
C ARG A 204 -31.10 -33.25 -27.00
N ASN A 205 -31.64 -32.02 -26.95
CA ASN A 205 -30.96 -30.84 -26.39
C ASN A 205 -31.99 -29.80 -25.92
N GLY A 206 -31.72 -29.02 -24.87
CA GLY A 206 -32.63 -27.94 -24.44
C GLY A 206 -33.86 -28.47 -23.72
N GLY A 207 -33.67 -29.22 -22.62
CA GLY A 207 -34.78 -29.87 -21.91
C GLY A 207 -35.82 -28.85 -21.41
N GLY A 208 -35.38 -27.80 -20.74
CA GLY A 208 -36.25 -26.66 -20.43
C GLY A 208 -36.56 -25.83 -21.68
N VAL A 209 -35.51 -25.30 -22.32
CA VAL A 209 -35.59 -24.36 -23.44
C VAL A 209 -34.63 -24.72 -24.56
N TYR A 210 -35.15 -24.78 -25.78
CA TYR A 210 -34.38 -24.84 -27.01
C TYR A 210 -34.55 -23.52 -27.78
N SER A 211 -33.46 -22.78 -28.06
CA SER A 211 -33.53 -21.42 -28.60
C SER A 211 -32.62 -21.19 -29.80
N SER A 212 -33.20 -21.13 -31.00
CA SER A 212 -32.53 -20.75 -32.25
C SER A 212 -32.77 -19.28 -32.66
N GLY A 213 -33.68 -18.58 -31.97
CA GLY A 213 -34.09 -17.20 -32.26
C GLY A 213 -33.39 -16.15 -31.40
N SER A 214 -34.06 -15.02 -31.17
CA SER A 214 -33.67 -14.02 -30.17
C SER A 214 -34.61 -14.11 -28.97
N LEU A 215 -34.09 -14.58 -27.83
CA LEU A 215 -34.87 -14.86 -26.63
C LEU A 215 -34.37 -14.03 -25.44
N THR A 216 -35.28 -13.35 -24.74
CA THR A 216 -35.00 -12.75 -23.41
C THR A 216 -35.76 -13.54 -22.33
N LEU A 217 -35.02 -14.00 -21.31
CA LEU A 217 -35.52 -14.66 -20.11
C LEU A 217 -35.28 -13.73 -18.90
N THR A 218 -36.34 -13.32 -18.21
CA THR A 218 -36.26 -12.40 -17.06
C THR A 218 -37.00 -12.96 -15.85
N ASN A 219 -36.41 -12.97 -14.65
CA ASN A 219 -37.03 -13.53 -13.44
C ASN A 219 -37.54 -15.00 -13.63
N VAL A 220 -36.88 -15.79 -14.47
CA VAL A 220 -37.30 -17.16 -14.82
C VAL A 220 -36.58 -18.17 -13.93
N VAL A 221 -37.29 -19.23 -13.52
CA VAL A 221 -36.68 -20.40 -12.86
C VAL A 221 -36.73 -21.58 -13.83
N ILE A 222 -35.58 -22.04 -14.31
CA ILE A 222 -35.47 -23.22 -15.19
C ILE A 222 -34.88 -24.34 -14.34
N SER A 223 -35.71 -25.33 -13.99
CA SER A 223 -35.30 -26.34 -13.01
C SER A 223 -35.88 -27.73 -13.21
N GLY A 224 -35.12 -28.76 -12.86
CA GLY A 224 -35.55 -30.17 -12.95
C GLY A 224 -35.73 -30.64 -14.39
N ASN A 225 -34.96 -30.08 -15.33
CA ASN A 225 -34.97 -30.48 -16.74
C ASN A 225 -33.77 -31.36 -17.07
N SER A 226 -33.99 -32.31 -17.99
CA SER A 226 -33.02 -33.32 -18.41
C SER A 226 -32.71 -33.21 -19.90
N ALA A 227 -31.44 -33.38 -20.25
CA ALA A 227 -30.96 -33.68 -21.59
C ALA A 227 -29.86 -34.75 -21.48
N ASP A 228 -30.22 -35.93 -20.95
CA ASP A 228 -29.34 -36.99 -20.41
C ASP A 228 -28.07 -37.27 -21.23
N ASP A 229 -28.23 -37.68 -22.50
CA ASP A 229 -27.13 -37.94 -23.45
C ASP A 229 -26.76 -36.67 -24.27
N GLY A 230 -27.44 -35.56 -23.98
CA GLY A 230 -27.66 -34.35 -24.76
C GLY A 230 -26.84 -33.12 -24.32
N ARG A 231 -27.45 -31.93 -24.49
CA ARG A 231 -26.83 -30.63 -24.17
C ARG A 231 -27.86 -29.63 -23.67
N GLY A 232 -27.46 -28.74 -22.75
CA GLY A 232 -28.34 -27.67 -22.27
C GLY A 232 -29.54 -28.26 -21.55
N GLY A 233 -29.36 -28.80 -20.35
CA GLY A 233 -30.45 -29.39 -19.57
C GLY A 233 -31.54 -28.35 -19.32
N GLY A 234 -31.15 -27.19 -18.81
CA GLY A 234 -31.99 -25.99 -18.73
C GLY A 234 -32.17 -25.32 -20.10
N VAL A 235 -31.10 -24.82 -20.72
CA VAL A 235 -31.16 -24.00 -21.96
C VAL A 235 -30.15 -24.46 -23.01
N PHE A 236 -30.58 -24.62 -24.27
CA PHE A 236 -29.69 -24.90 -25.40
C PHE A 236 -29.79 -23.84 -26.52
N VAL A 237 -28.64 -23.31 -26.94
CA VAL A 237 -28.50 -22.23 -27.94
C VAL A 237 -27.64 -22.71 -29.12
N PRO A 238 -28.22 -23.39 -30.13
CA PRO A 238 -27.50 -23.83 -31.33
C PRO A 238 -27.14 -22.67 -32.27
N THR A 239 -27.99 -21.66 -32.34
CA THR A 239 -27.95 -20.45 -33.19
C THR A 239 -28.69 -19.32 -32.49
N GLY A 240 -28.71 -18.11 -33.06
CA GLY A 240 -29.42 -16.99 -32.46
C GLY A 240 -28.75 -16.39 -31.24
N SER A 241 -29.52 -15.69 -30.41
CA SER A 241 -29.07 -14.98 -29.21
C SER A 241 -30.04 -15.23 -28.05
N THR A 242 -29.54 -15.59 -26.87
CA THR A 242 -30.36 -15.73 -25.67
C THR A 242 -29.80 -14.88 -24.55
N THR A 243 -30.65 -14.10 -23.88
CA THR A 243 -30.29 -13.24 -22.74
C THR A 243 -31.04 -13.70 -21.51
N VAL A 244 -30.33 -13.88 -20.40
CA VAL A 244 -30.83 -14.34 -19.11
C VAL A 244 -30.58 -13.24 -18.08
N VAL A 245 -31.63 -12.80 -17.37
CA VAL A 245 -31.59 -11.67 -16.43
C VAL A 245 -32.35 -12.01 -15.14
N GLY A 246 -31.77 -11.77 -13.97
CA GLY A 246 -32.46 -11.96 -12.67
C GLY A 246 -33.00 -13.38 -12.45
N SER A 247 -32.40 -14.39 -13.06
CA SER A 247 -32.99 -15.72 -13.27
C SER A 247 -32.19 -16.84 -12.60
N ARG A 248 -32.79 -18.02 -12.46
CA ARG A 248 -32.20 -19.21 -11.80
C ARG A 248 -32.25 -20.42 -12.73
N LEU A 249 -31.09 -21.00 -13.05
CA LEU A 249 -30.97 -22.26 -13.80
C LEU A 249 -30.42 -23.32 -12.84
N GLU A 250 -31.30 -24.12 -12.24
CA GLU A 250 -30.96 -24.95 -11.08
C GLU A 250 -31.47 -26.39 -11.13
N PHE A 251 -30.72 -27.36 -10.60
CA PHE A 251 -31.10 -28.79 -10.61
C PHE A 251 -31.39 -29.37 -12.01
N ASN A 252 -30.73 -28.88 -13.06
CA ASN A 252 -30.86 -29.42 -14.42
C ASN A 252 -29.71 -30.41 -14.71
N ARG A 253 -29.99 -31.45 -15.49
CA ARG A 253 -29.01 -32.49 -15.83
C ARG A 253 -28.83 -32.63 -17.34
N ALA A 254 -27.61 -32.85 -17.80
CA ALA A 254 -27.31 -33.06 -19.22
C ALA A 254 -26.07 -33.92 -19.45
N GLY A 255 -25.85 -34.30 -20.71
CA GLY A 255 -24.53 -34.80 -21.13
C GLY A 255 -23.47 -33.68 -21.06
N ARG A 256 -23.84 -32.46 -21.46
CA ARG A 256 -23.01 -31.24 -21.36
C ARG A 256 -23.85 -29.99 -21.12
N GLY A 257 -23.38 -29.05 -20.30
CA GLY A 257 -24.10 -27.82 -20.03
C GLY A 257 -25.41 -28.11 -19.29
N GLY A 258 -25.33 -28.49 -18.01
CA GLY A 258 -26.50 -28.85 -17.21
C GLY A 258 -27.46 -27.67 -17.12
N GLY A 259 -26.98 -26.51 -16.67
CA GLY A 259 -27.70 -25.25 -16.77
C GLY A 259 -27.90 -24.81 -18.22
N ALA A 260 -26.82 -24.57 -18.98
CA ALA A 260 -26.88 -24.04 -20.35
C ALA A 260 -25.79 -24.58 -21.31
N GLY A 261 -26.10 -24.65 -22.61
CA GLY A 261 -25.16 -25.10 -23.66
C GLY A 261 -25.24 -24.29 -24.96
N VAL A 262 -24.09 -23.80 -25.46
CA VAL A 262 -23.95 -22.92 -26.65
C VAL A 262 -23.15 -23.61 -27.77
N TRP A 263 -23.76 -23.69 -28.97
CA TRP A 263 -23.27 -24.50 -30.10
C TRP A 263 -23.24 -23.76 -31.45
N GLY A 264 -23.19 -22.43 -31.40
CA GLY A 264 -23.05 -21.55 -32.56
C GLY A 264 -23.71 -20.18 -32.41
N GLY A 265 -24.62 -20.01 -31.45
CA GLY A 265 -25.23 -18.74 -31.07
C GLY A 265 -24.48 -17.98 -29.98
N GLU A 266 -25.19 -17.04 -29.37
CA GLU A 266 -24.70 -16.11 -28.34
C GLU A 266 -25.56 -16.22 -27.06
N LEU A 267 -24.94 -16.23 -25.88
CA LEU A 267 -25.63 -16.32 -24.59
C LEU A 267 -25.13 -15.24 -23.61
N GLU A 268 -25.98 -14.29 -23.23
CA GLU A 268 -25.68 -13.33 -22.16
C GLU A 268 -26.41 -13.72 -20.87
N ILE A 269 -25.70 -13.67 -19.73
CA ILE A 269 -26.20 -13.97 -18.39
C ILE A 269 -25.88 -12.76 -17.50
N ASN A 270 -26.90 -12.18 -16.87
CA ASN A 270 -26.80 -10.96 -16.06
C ASN A 270 -27.62 -11.14 -14.76
N ASP A 271 -27.13 -10.66 -13.60
CA ASP A 271 -27.84 -10.69 -12.31
C ASP A 271 -28.43 -12.08 -11.93
N SER A 272 -27.80 -13.20 -12.35
CA SER A 272 -28.43 -14.53 -12.38
C SER A 272 -27.63 -15.61 -11.63
N SER A 273 -28.30 -16.71 -11.29
CA SER A 273 -27.73 -17.86 -10.58
C SER A 273 -27.82 -19.14 -11.42
N ILE A 274 -26.74 -19.91 -11.47
CA ILE A 274 -26.65 -21.21 -12.12
C ILE A 274 -26.06 -22.17 -11.09
N SER A 275 -26.89 -23.04 -10.51
CA SER A 275 -26.47 -23.86 -9.37
C SER A 275 -27.04 -25.29 -9.36
N ASP A 276 -26.42 -26.17 -8.58
CA ASP A 276 -26.92 -27.54 -8.36
C ASP A 276 -27.09 -28.38 -9.66
N ASN A 277 -26.45 -27.99 -10.77
CA ASN A 277 -26.58 -28.67 -12.06
C ASN A 277 -25.50 -29.75 -12.22
N GLU A 278 -25.90 -30.97 -12.58
CA GLU A 278 -25.00 -32.12 -12.71
C GLU A 278 -24.90 -32.61 -14.17
N VAL A 279 -23.69 -32.88 -14.66
CA VAL A 279 -23.46 -33.49 -15.99
C VAL A 279 -22.46 -34.63 -15.97
N ASP A 280 -22.70 -35.65 -16.80
CA ASP A 280 -21.83 -36.82 -16.88
C ASP A 280 -20.49 -36.50 -17.59
N PHE A 281 -20.42 -35.46 -18.42
CA PHE A 281 -19.21 -35.08 -19.16
C PHE A 281 -18.68 -33.67 -18.83
N ASP A 282 -19.17 -32.61 -19.48
CA ASP A 282 -18.44 -31.33 -19.50
C ASP A 282 -19.38 -30.13 -19.24
N GLY A 283 -18.97 -29.19 -18.38
CA GLY A 283 -19.72 -27.96 -18.06
C GLY A 283 -20.99 -28.21 -17.26
N GLY A 284 -20.91 -28.28 -15.93
CA GLY A 284 -22.09 -28.50 -15.08
C GLY A 284 -23.08 -27.34 -15.17
N GLY A 285 -22.60 -26.12 -14.97
CA GLY A 285 -23.39 -24.91 -15.19
C GLY A 285 -23.52 -24.53 -16.67
N LEU A 286 -22.40 -24.37 -17.39
CA LEU A 286 -22.35 -23.87 -18.76
C LEU A 286 -21.34 -24.63 -19.63
N THR A 287 -21.71 -24.94 -20.88
CA THR A 287 -20.77 -25.31 -21.94
C THR A 287 -20.86 -24.38 -23.14
N VAL A 288 -19.73 -23.81 -23.58
CA VAL A 288 -19.59 -23.16 -24.89
C VAL A 288 -18.71 -24.02 -25.77
N GLN A 289 -19.31 -24.78 -26.69
CA GLN A 289 -18.54 -25.58 -27.65
C GLN A 289 -18.00 -24.71 -28.79
N THR A 290 -18.83 -23.79 -29.28
CA THR A 290 -18.54 -22.80 -30.33
C THR A 290 -19.52 -21.64 -30.19
N GLY A 291 -19.08 -20.41 -30.43
CA GLY A 291 -19.90 -19.21 -30.24
C GLY A 291 -19.45 -18.41 -29.03
N PHE A 292 -20.34 -17.59 -28.50
CA PHE A 292 -20.04 -16.58 -27.48
C PHE A 292 -20.92 -16.79 -26.25
N ALA A 293 -20.34 -16.65 -25.05
CA ALA A 293 -21.11 -16.42 -23.84
C ALA A 293 -20.50 -15.28 -23.02
N LYS A 294 -21.36 -14.55 -22.33
CA LYS A 294 -20.98 -13.46 -21.44
C LYS A 294 -21.72 -13.58 -20.12
N VAL A 295 -21.00 -13.36 -19.03
CA VAL A 295 -21.48 -13.48 -17.65
C VAL A 295 -21.18 -12.17 -16.93
N VAL A 296 -22.21 -11.54 -16.36
CA VAL A 296 -22.14 -10.26 -15.65
C VAL A 296 -22.87 -10.37 -14.32
N ASP A 297 -22.25 -9.95 -13.22
CA ASP A 297 -22.86 -9.86 -11.89
C ASP A 297 -23.65 -11.13 -11.47
N SER A 298 -23.11 -12.31 -11.80
CA SER A 298 -23.81 -13.61 -11.74
C SER A 298 -23.01 -14.70 -11.01
N GLY A 299 -23.70 -15.72 -10.51
CA GLY A 299 -23.12 -16.81 -9.71
C GLY A 299 -23.21 -18.19 -10.38
N PHE A 300 -22.11 -18.93 -10.39
CA PHE A 300 -22.04 -20.36 -10.69
C PHE A 300 -21.63 -21.13 -9.42
N VAL A 301 -22.58 -21.82 -8.78
CA VAL A 301 -22.40 -22.40 -7.42
C VAL A 301 -22.79 -23.88 -7.38
N ASP A 302 -21.96 -24.75 -6.78
CA ASP A 302 -22.22 -26.21 -6.62
C ASP A 302 -22.72 -26.90 -7.92
N ASN A 303 -22.07 -26.60 -9.05
CA ASN A 303 -22.27 -27.33 -10.30
C ASN A 303 -21.21 -28.43 -10.46
N GLN A 304 -21.61 -29.57 -11.01
CA GLN A 304 -20.84 -30.81 -10.93
C GLN A 304 -20.70 -31.46 -12.32
N ALA A 305 -19.47 -31.77 -12.74
CA ALA A 305 -19.17 -32.29 -14.08
C ALA A 305 -18.00 -33.30 -14.06
N SER A 306 -17.74 -34.01 -15.16
CA SER A 306 -16.44 -34.71 -15.31
C SER A 306 -15.29 -33.74 -15.65
N ASN A 307 -15.55 -32.65 -16.40
CA ASN A 307 -14.64 -31.51 -16.57
C ASN A 307 -15.41 -30.18 -16.52
N GLY A 308 -14.84 -29.13 -15.93
CA GLY A 308 -15.49 -27.81 -15.89
C GLY A 308 -16.75 -27.84 -15.04
N GLY A 309 -16.62 -27.99 -13.72
CA GLY A 309 -17.77 -28.10 -12.80
C GLY A 309 -18.75 -26.94 -13.02
N ALA A 310 -18.28 -25.69 -13.02
CA ALA A 310 -19.07 -24.56 -13.49
C ALA A 310 -19.10 -24.45 -15.03
N ILE A 311 -17.95 -24.22 -15.67
CA ILE A 311 -17.89 -23.73 -17.06
C ILE A 311 -16.91 -24.54 -17.91
N HIS A 312 -17.34 -24.94 -19.12
CA HIS A 312 -16.49 -25.57 -20.14
C HIS A 312 -16.42 -24.78 -21.46
N LEU A 313 -15.21 -24.50 -21.96
CA LEU A 313 -14.94 -23.98 -23.31
C LEU A 313 -14.37 -25.11 -24.18
N GLY A 314 -15.17 -25.64 -25.10
CA GLY A 314 -14.87 -26.90 -25.79
C GLY A 314 -14.10 -26.81 -27.11
N SER A 315 -13.77 -25.62 -27.63
CA SER A 315 -12.97 -25.50 -28.87
C SER A 315 -12.31 -24.13 -29.05
N SER A 316 -11.38 -24.03 -30.00
CA SER A 316 -10.76 -22.78 -30.45
C SER A 316 -11.71 -21.75 -31.09
N GLN A 317 -13.02 -22.03 -31.15
CA GLN A 317 -14.07 -21.09 -31.54
C GLN A 317 -15.08 -20.80 -30.42
N ALA A 318 -14.77 -21.18 -29.18
CA ALA A 318 -15.49 -20.72 -27.99
C ALA A 318 -14.93 -19.37 -27.52
N THR A 319 -15.80 -18.49 -27.02
CA THR A 319 -15.42 -17.29 -26.29
C THR A 319 -16.30 -17.15 -25.07
N VAL A 320 -15.69 -16.92 -23.90
CA VAL A 320 -16.38 -16.63 -22.64
C VAL A 320 -15.79 -15.38 -22.02
N GLU A 321 -16.64 -14.43 -21.64
CA GLU A 321 -16.26 -13.18 -20.97
C GLU A 321 -17.02 -13.08 -19.64
N ILE A 322 -16.32 -12.87 -18.53
CA ILE A 322 -16.86 -12.93 -17.17
C ILE A 322 -16.51 -11.63 -16.42
N THR A 323 -17.51 -10.99 -15.80
CA THR A 323 -17.34 -9.72 -15.08
C THR A 323 -18.22 -9.66 -13.83
N GLY A 324 -17.74 -9.09 -12.71
CA GLY A 324 -18.53 -8.91 -11.49
C GLY A 324 -19.01 -10.20 -10.81
N SER A 325 -18.47 -11.35 -11.19
CA SER A 325 -19.15 -12.66 -11.04
C SER A 325 -18.43 -13.62 -10.10
N LEU A 326 -19.18 -14.60 -9.58
CA LEU A 326 -18.72 -15.63 -8.66
C LEU A 326 -18.76 -17.02 -9.31
N ILE A 327 -17.69 -17.79 -9.14
CA ILE A 327 -17.62 -19.21 -9.47
C ILE A 327 -17.15 -19.95 -8.20
N SER A 328 -18.05 -20.62 -7.49
CA SER A 328 -17.72 -21.26 -6.21
C SER A 328 -18.30 -22.65 -5.96
N GLU A 329 -17.62 -23.45 -5.12
CA GLU A 329 -18.07 -24.77 -4.66
C GLU A 329 -18.28 -25.81 -5.79
N ASN A 330 -17.78 -25.57 -7.02
CA ASN A 330 -18.03 -26.45 -8.18
C ASN A 330 -17.04 -27.62 -8.25
N GLU A 331 -17.50 -28.80 -8.71
CA GLU A 331 -16.76 -30.06 -8.67
C GLU A 331 -16.46 -30.65 -10.07
N ALA A 332 -15.20 -30.97 -10.34
CA ALA A 332 -14.77 -31.78 -11.49
C ALA A 332 -14.45 -33.24 -11.08
N LYS A 333 -15.49 -34.08 -11.08
CA LYS A 333 -15.49 -35.51 -10.76
C LYS A 333 -14.64 -36.30 -11.77
N GLY A 334 -13.46 -36.73 -11.34
CA GLY A 334 -12.53 -37.57 -12.09
C GLY A 334 -11.60 -36.89 -13.11
N ASN A 335 -11.76 -35.59 -13.42
CA ASN A 335 -10.84 -34.87 -14.32
C ASN A 335 -10.53 -33.43 -13.86
N ASN A 336 -10.69 -32.42 -14.72
CA ASN A 336 -9.98 -31.13 -14.61
C ASN A 336 -10.93 -29.92 -14.68
N GLY A 337 -10.52 -28.80 -14.05
CA GLY A 337 -11.28 -27.55 -14.03
C GLY A 337 -12.49 -27.63 -13.11
N GLY A 338 -12.30 -27.49 -11.80
CA GLY A 338 -13.42 -27.47 -10.84
C GLY A 338 -14.36 -26.31 -11.13
N GLY A 339 -13.82 -25.09 -11.18
CA GLY A 339 -14.51 -23.93 -11.73
C GLY A 339 -14.57 -24.00 -13.25
N VAL A 340 -13.47 -23.65 -13.92
CA VAL A 340 -13.42 -23.46 -15.38
C VAL A 340 -12.49 -24.46 -16.07
N ARG A 341 -12.97 -25.10 -17.13
CA ARG A 341 -12.18 -25.92 -18.05
C ARG A 341 -12.16 -25.30 -19.45
N MET A 342 -10.98 -25.13 -20.04
CA MET A 342 -10.83 -24.58 -21.40
C MET A 342 -9.99 -25.51 -22.28
N ASP A 343 -10.58 -26.14 -23.29
CA ASP A 343 -9.84 -26.88 -24.33
C ASP A 343 -9.17 -25.93 -25.33
N GLY A 344 -9.89 -24.87 -25.68
CA GLY A 344 -9.50 -23.87 -26.66
C GLY A 344 -10.30 -22.58 -26.51
N GLY A 345 -9.89 -21.52 -27.22
CA GLY A 345 -10.71 -20.35 -27.50
C GLY A 345 -10.19 -19.05 -26.88
N LYS A 346 -11.12 -18.22 -26.41
CA LYS A 346 -10.85 -17.00 -25.64
C LYS A 346 -11.58 -17.09 -24.29
N LEU A 347 -10.89 -16.79 -23.19
CA LEU A 347 -11.49 -16.61 -21.87
C LEU A 347 -10.99 -15.30 -21.26
N GLU A 348 -11.92 -14.43 -20.85
CA GLU A 348 -11.58 -13.22 -20.08
C GLU A 348 -12.37 -13.22 -18.77
N ILE A 349 -11.68 -12.92 -17.67
CA ILE A 349 -12.23 -12.81 -16.33
C ILE A 349 -11.80 -11.45 -15.77
N THR A 350 -12.72 -10.66 -15.26
CA THR A 350 -12.45 -9.32 -14.72
C THR A 350 -13.33 -9.01 -13.51
N ASP A 351 -12.80 -8.36 -12.46
CA ASP A 351 -13.57 -8.00 -11.25
C ASP A 351 -14.42 -9.17 -10.72
N SER A 352 -13.83 -10.37 -10.64
CA SER A 352 -14.56 -11.63 -10.42
C SER A 352 -13.80 -12.57 -9.48
N THR A 353 -14.53 -13.48 -8.84
CA THR A 353 -13.99 -14.43 -7.84
C THR A 353 -14.20 -15.87 -8.29
N VAL A 354 -13.12 -16.66 -8.30
CA VAL A 354 -13.13 -18.12 -8.52
C VAL A 354 -12.61 -18.77 -7.23
N THR A 355 -13.50 -19.33 -6.39
CA THR A 355 -13.10 -19.79 -5.05
C THR A 355 -13.74 -21.09 -4.60
N GLU A 356 -13.08 -21.86 -3.73
CA GLU A 356 -13.62 -23.11 -3.14
C GLU A 356 -14.00 -24.20 -4.18
N ASN A 357 -13.47 -24.13 -5.40
CA ASN A 357 -13.73 -25.12 -6.44
C ASN A 357 -12.74 -26.29 -6.38
N TYR A 358 -13.20 -27.49 -6.75
CA TYR A 358 -12.46 -28.75 -6.58
C TYR A 358 -12.31 -29.55 -7.88
N ALA A 359 -11.11 -30.11 -8.11
CA ALA A 359 -10.85 -31.05 -9.20
C ALA A 359 -10.14 -32.33 -8.72
N GLU A 360 -10.62 -33.51 -9.14
CA GLU A 360 -9.92 -34.78 -8.88
C GLU A 360 -8.54 -34.88 -9.57
N ARG A 361 -8.23 -33.98 -10.51
CA ARG A 361 -6.93 -33.92 -11.18
C ARG A 361 -6.29 -32.55 -11.14
N THR A 362 -6.70 -31.63 -12.02
CA THR A 362 -5.92 -30.40 -12.26
C THR A 362 -6.79 -29.17 -12.47
N GLY A 363 -6.30 -28.01 -12.03
CA GLY A 363 -7.05 -26.76 -12.07
C GLY A 363 -8.29 -26.81 -11.21
N GLY A 364 -8.14 -26.67 -9.89
CA GLY A 364 -9.28 -26.54 -8.97
C GLY A 364 -10.13 -25.35 -9.37
N GLY A 365 -9.52 -24.17 -9.47
CA GLY A 365 -10.12 -22.98 -10.05
C GLY A 365 -10.22 -23.10 -11.58
N LEU A 366 -9.08 -23.18 -12.26
CA LEU A 366 -8.99 -23.12 -13.73
C LEU A 366 -8.04 -24.17 -14.33
N SER A 367 -8.51 -24.89 -15.35
CA SER A 367 -7.70 -25.83 -16.15
C SER A 367 -7.67 -25.46 -17.63
N LEU A 368 -6.58 -24.84 -18.05
CA LEU A 368 -6.42 -24.10 -19.29
C LEU A 368 -5.59 -24.89 -20.32
N GLY A 369 -6.18 -25.13 -21.49
CA GLY A 369 -5.63 -25.89 -22.60
C GLY A 369 -4.89 -25.01 -23.60
N SER A 370 -5.58 -24.58 -24.65
CA SER A 370 -5.02 -23.71 -25.70
C SER A 370 -5.82 -22.42 -25.86
N GLY A 371 -5.25 -21.41 -26.52
CA GLY A 371 -5.94 -20.15 -26.83
C GLY A 371 -5.36 -18.94 -26.11
N THR A 372 -6.21 -17.96 -25.81
CA THR A 372 -5.83 -16.70 -25.13
C THR A 372 -6.67 -16.52 -23.87
N VAL A 373 -6.01 -16.25 -22.74
CA VAL A 373 -6.65 -16.07 -21.43
C VAL A 373 -6.13 -14.79 -20.77
N LYS A 374 -7.06 -13.99 -20.26
CA LYS A 374 -6.77 -12.82 -19.42
C LYS A 374 -7.58 -12.89 -18.13
N ILE A 375 -6.90 -12.73 -17.00
CA ILE A 375 -7.49 -12.62 -15.67
C ILE A 375 -7.03 -11.28 -15.10
N THR A 376 -7.95 -10.37 -14.77
CA THR A 376 -7.58 -9.04 -14.24
C THR A 376 -8.48 -8.52 -13.14
N GLU A 377 -7.95 -7.76 -12.18
CA GLU A 377 -8.72 -7.24 -11.04
C GLU A 377 -9.50 -8.36 -10.30
N SER A 378 -8.99 -9.60 -10.29
CA SER A 378 -9.76 -10.81 -9.95
C SER A 378 -9.10 -11.67 -8.87
N ILE A 379 -9.89 -12.49 -8.20
CA ILE A 379 -9.47 -13.37 -7.11
C ILE A 379 -9.62 -14.84 -7.53
N VAL A 380 -8.57 -15.63 -7.35
CA VAL A 380 -8.58 -17.09 -7.51
C VAL A 380 -8.07 -17.71 -6.22
N SER A 381 -8.95 -18.09 -5.30
CA SER A 381 -8.56 -18.46 -3.92
C SER A 381 -9.23 -19.69 -3.34
N GLN A 382 -8.62 -20.37 -2.36
CA GLN A 382 -9.18 -21.57 -1.70
C GLN A 382 -9.54 -22.73 -2.66
N ASN A 383 -9.01 -22.76 -3.89
CA ASN A 383 -9.33 -23.83 -4.86
C ASN A 383 -8.37 -25.01 -4.72
N SER A 384 -8.88 -26.23 -4.89
CA SER A 384 -8.12 -27.47 -4.64
C SER A 384 -8.08 -28.41 -5.85
N ALA A 385 -6.92 -29.01 -6.12
CA ALA A 385 -6.74 -30.06 -7.12
C ALA A 385 -5.83 -31.18 -6.60
N ILE A 386 -6.16 -32.47 -6.81
CA ILE A 386 -5.34 -33.56 -6.26
C ILE A 386 -3.93 -33.59 -6.90
N GLU A 387 -3.81 -33.41 -8.21
CA GLU A 387 -2.54 -33.51 -8.93
C GLU A 387 -1.86 -32.12 -9.07
N ASN A 388 -2.36 -31.24 -9.95
CA ASN A 388 -1.60 -30.05 -10.39
C ASN A 388 -2.47 -28.78 -10.45
N GLY A 389 -1.96 -27.65 -9.95
CA GLY A 389 -2.62 -26.35 -10.11
C GLY A 389 -3.92 -26.25 -9.33
N GLY A 390 -3.85 -25.91 -8.04
CA GLY A 390 -5.02 -25.66 -7.21
C GLY A 390 -5.82 -24.48 -7.75
N GLY A 391 -5.14 -23.34 -7.91
CA GLY A 391 -5.70 -22.14 -8.53
C GLY A 391 -5.80 -22.32 -10.05
N VAL A 392 -4.64 -22.43 -10.71
CA VAL A 392 -4.55 -22.48 -12.17
C VAL A 392 -3.61 -23.60 -12.65
N SER A 393 -4.04 -24.37 -13.64
CA SER A 393 -3.15 -25.21 -14.47
C SER A 393 -3.18 -24.72 -15.92
N SER A 394 -2.01 -24.60 -16.56
CA SER A 394 -1.87 -24.04 -17.91
C SER A 394 -1.09 -24.95 -18.85
N ARG A 395 -1.60 -25.07 -20.09
CA ARG A 395 -0.92 -25.61 -21.28
C ARG A 395 -0.79 -24.55 -22.39
N ILE A 396 -1.09 -23.29 -22.07
CA ILE A 396 -1.19 -22.18 -23.02
C ILE A 396 0.22 -21.63 -23.29
N GLY A 397 0.55 -21.40 -24.56
CA GLY A 397 1.80 -20.78 -24.99
C GLY A 397 2.62 -21.67 -25.94
N ILE A 398 2.18 -22.89 -26.20
CA ILE A 398 2.83 -23.86 -27.09
C ILE A 398 2.81 -23.35 -28.55
N SER A 399 1.79 -22.57 -28.94
CA SER A 399 1.75 -21.86 -30.23
C SER A 399 2.14 -20.38 -30.10
N GLU A 400 2.66 -19.77 -31.18
CA GLU A 400 3.10 -18.36 -31.22
C GLU A 400 2.01 -17.30 -30.93
N ASN A 401 0.73 -17.67 -30.92
CA ASN A 401 -0.41 -16.76 -30.68
C ASN A 401 -1.19 -17.11 -29.39
N GLU A 402 -0.62 -17.93 -28.52
CA GLU A 402 -1.24 -18.34 -27.26
C GLU A 402 -0.62 -17.57 -26.09
N THR A 403 -1.46 -17.02 -25.21
CA THR A 403 -1.05 -16.20 -24.07
C THR A 403 -1.94 -16.45 -22.85
N LEU A 404 -1.34 -16.61 -21.68
CA LEU A 404 -2.00 -16.48 -20.38
C LEU A 404 -1.39 -15.28 -19.67
N SER A 405 -2.21 -14.25 -19.44
CA SER A 405 -1.83 -13.06 -18.67
C SER A 405 -2.74 -12.94 -17.45
N ILE A 406 -2.13 -12.76 -16.28
CA ILE A 406 -2.79 -12.45 -15.02
C ILE A 406 -2.22 -11.11 -14.56
N SER A 407 -3.07 -10.09 -14.38
CA SER A 407 -2.64 -8.81 -13.79
C SER A 407 -3.58 -8.25 -12.74
N ASP A 408 -3.09 -7.37 -11.85
CA ASP A 408 -3.91 -6.66 -10.86
C ASP A 408 -4.74 -7.61 -9.95
N SER A 409 -4.27 -8.85 -9.75
CA SER A 409 -5.09 -9.97 -9.25
C SER A 409 -4.51 -10.63 -7.99
N THR A 410 -5.24 -11.58 -7.41
CA THR A 410 -4.81 -12.33 -6.22
C THR A 410 -5.04 -13.84 -6.39
N LEU A 411 -4.00 -14.64 -6.16
CA LEU A 411 -4.04 -16.10 -6.15
C LEU A 411 -3.68 -16.59 -4.73
N ASP A 412 -4.67 -16.95 -3.91
CA ASP A 412 -4.49 -17.11 -2.45
C ASP A 412 -5.04 -18.43 -1.86
N ASP A 413 -4.29 -19.09 -0.96
CA ASP A 413 -4.70 -20.36 -0.28
C ASP A 413 -5.19 -21.46 -1.25
N ASN A 414 -4.65 -21.53 -2.46
CA ASN A 414 -4.96 -22.65 -3.37
C ASN A 414 -4.06 -23.85 -3.06
N GLN A 415 -4.56 -25.06 -3.29
CA GLN A 415 -3.95 -26.31 -2.81
C GLN A 415 -3.84 -27.38 -3.90
N ALA A 416 -2.63 -27.89 -4.16
CA ALA A 416 -2.38 -29.05 -5.02
C ALA A 416 -1.02 -29.70 -4.76
N ALA A 417 -0.85 -30.97 -5.14
CA ALA A 417 0.42 -31.70 -5.02
C ALA A 417 1.55 -31.13 -5.91
N LEU A 418 1.24 -30.32 -6.93
CA LEU A 418 2.24 -29.57 -7.70
C LEU A 418 1.70 -28.20 -8.12
N GLY A 419 2.49 -27.13 -7.93
CA GLY A 419 2.18 -25.78 -8.42
C GLY A 419 0.87 -25.23 -7.87
N ALA A 420 0.71 -25.19 -6.55
CA ALA A 420 -0.58 -25.03 -5.90
C ALA A 420 -1.31 -23.72 -6.31
N GLY A 421 -0.58 -22.60 -6.43
CA GLY A 421 -1.07 -21.40 -7.10
C GLY A 421 -1.21 -21.59 -8.61
N VAL A 422 -0.08 -21.75 -9.33
CA VAL A 422 -0.04 -21.94 -10.79
C VAL A 422 0.89 -23.09 -11.20
N TYR A 423 0.38 -24.00 -12.03
CA TYR A 423 1.16 -25.07 -12.67
C TYR A 423 1.32 -24.85 -14.18
N LEU A 424 2.57 -24.82 -14.68
CA LEU A 424 2.90 -24.72 -16.11
C LEU A 424 3.33 -26.09 -16.66
N TYR A 425 2.55 -26.65 -17.59
CA TYR A 425 2.91 -27.82 -18.39
C TYR A 425 3.95 -27.49 -19.49
N PRO A 426 4.62 -28.47 -20.12
CA PRO A 426 5.76 -28.20 -20.99
C PRO A 426 5.44 -27.29 -22.17
N GLY A 427 6.30 -26.30 -22.39
CA GLY A 427 6.15 -25.29 -23.44
C GLY A 427 5.11 -24.19 -23.15
N SER A 428 4.56 -24.10 -21.93
CA SER A 428 3.61 -23.05 -21.56
C SER A 428 4.27 -21.69 -21.39
N LYS A 429 3.51 -20.62 -21.60
CA LYS A 429 3.94 -19.22 -21.43
C LYS A 429 2.94 -18.47 -20.56
N VAL A 430 3.43 -17.89 -19.47
CA VAL A 430 2.60 -17.19 -18.48
C VAL A 430 3.24 -15.86 -18.10
N GLU A 431 2.42 -14.81 -18.06
CA GLU A 431 2.77 -13.46 -17.62
C GLU A 431 1.97 -13.13 -16.36
N ILE A 432 2.66 -12.80 -15.28
CA ILE A 432 2.12 -12.38 -13.98
C ILE A 432 2.58 -10.95 -13.73
N VAL A 433 1.65 -10.00 -13.60
CA VAL A 433 1.96 -8.56 -13.50
C VAL A 433 1.17 -7.93 -12.36
N ASP A 434 1.80 -7.12 -11.50
CA ASP A 434 1.13 -6.37 -10.42
C ASP A 434 0.16 -7.26 -9.59
N THR A 435 0.55 -8.51 -9.32
CA THR A 435 -0.32 -9.59 -8.80
C THR A 435 0.27 -10.17 -7.51
N THR A 436 -0.61 -10.51 -6.56
CA THR A 436 -0.22 -11.23 -5.34
C THR A 436 -0.49 -12.72 -5.49
N VAL A 437 0.49 -13.55 -5.16
CA VAL A 437 0.35 -15.02 -5.11
C VAL A 437 0.80 -15.47 -3.73
N SER A 438 -0.16 -15.81 -2.86
CA SER A 438 0.05 -15.92 -1.42
C SER A 438 -0.53 -17.18 -0.79
N ASN A 439 0.08 -17.66 0.29
CA ASN A 439 -0.42 -18.77 1.12
C ASN A 439 -0.70 -20.10 0.37
N ASN A 440 -0.31 -20.24 -0.91
CA ASN A 440 -0.61 -21.44 -1.69
C ASN A 440 0.27 -22.59 -1.19
N GLY A 441 -0.36 -23.70 -0.83
CA GLY A 441 0.25 -24.77 -0.08
C GLY A 441 0.03 -26.14 -0.72
N SER A 442 0.98 -27.05 -0.55
CA SER A 442 0.84 -28.40 -1.09
C SER A 442 0.06 -29.36 -0.17
N LEU A 443 -0.45 -30.45 -0.77
CA LEU A 443 -1.37 -31.39 -0.11
C LEU A 443 -0.66 -32.52 0.66
N ASP A 444 0.56 -32.91 0.28
CA ASP A 444 1.41 -33.86 1.02
C ASP A 444 2.85 -33.31 1.15
N THR A 445 3.70 -33.96 1.95
CA THR A 445 5.06 -33.50 2.26
C THR A 445 6.11 -34.04 1.27
N THR A 446 5.74 -34.24 0.00
CA THR A 446 6.61 -34.85 -1.04
C THR A 446 6.65 -34.04 -2.33
N ASP A 447 6.27 -32.77 -2.22
CA ASP A 447 5.52 -32.05 -3.25
C ASP A 447 6.15 -30.68 -3.56
N TYR A 448 5.84 -30.09 -4.73
CA TYR A 448 6.72 -29.10 -5.37
C TYR A 448 5.99 -27.83 -5.84
N GLY A 449 6.57 -26.66 -5.58
CA GLY A 449 6.06 -25.38 -6.08
C GLY A 449 4.79 -24.93 -5.36
N GLY A 450 4.90 -24.18 -4.26
CA GLY A 450 3.73 -23.64 -3.56
C GLY A 450 3.02 -22.58 -4.41
N ALA A 451 3.70 -21.48 -4.75
CA ALA A 451 3.14 -20.50 -5.67
C ALA A 451 3.20 -20.97 -7.14
N PHE A 452 4.36 -21.46 -7.60
CA PHE A 452 4.58 -21.84 -9.01
C PHE A 452 5.35 -23.16 -9.20
N TYR A 453 4.93 -23.95 -10.18
CA TYR A 453 5.72 -25.04 -10.77
C TYR A 453 5.91 -24.82 -12.27
N VAL A 454 7.15 -24.92 -12.77
CA VAL A 454 7.51 -24.71 -14.18
C VAL A 454 8.21 -25.95 -14.77
N GLU A 455 7.52 -26.68 -15.65
CA GLU A 455 8.07 -27.82 -16.44
C GLU A 455 8.98 -27.39 -17.61
N GLU A 456 9.64 -28.37 -18.23
CA GLU A 456 10.55 -28.22 -19.39
C GLU A 456 9.98 -27.40 -20.56
N ASP A 457 10.86 -26.75 -21.33
CA ASP A 457 10.52 -25.83 -22.45
C ASP A 457 9.59 -24.63 -22.14
N SER A 458 9.11 -24.46 -20.90
CA SER A 458 8.17 -23.40 -20.49
C SER A 458 8.86 -22.06 -20.18
N SER A 459 8.07 -20.97 -20.18
CA SER A 459 8.52 -19.63 -19.76
C SER A 459 7.54 -18.91 -18.83
N LEU A 460 8.03 -18.36 -17.72
CA LEU A 460 7.27 -17.56 -16.75
C LEU A 460 7.88 -16.15 -16.63
N THR A 461 7.06 -15.11 -16.79
CA THR A 461 7.44 -13.71 -16.51
C THR A 461 6.67 -13.22 -15.30
N ILE A 462 7.37 -12.61 -14.34
CA ILE A 462 6.80 -11.98 -13.14
C ILE A 462 7.28 -10.53 -13.08
N GLN A 463 6.35 -9.58 -13.00
CA GLN A 463 6.66 -8.15 -12.85
C GLN A 463 5.77 -7.50 -11.78
N GLY A 464 6.31 -6.57 -10.98
CA GLY A 464 5.54 -5.78 -10.00
C GLY A 464 4.83 -6.59 -8.91
N SER A 465 5.18 -7.87 -8.75
CA SER A 465 4.33 -8.87 -8.09
C SER A 465 4.90 -9.35 -6.75
N ARG A 466 4.01 -9.84 -5.87
CA ARG A 466 4.35 -10.31 -4.52
C ARG A 466 4.07 -11.81 -4.37
N ILE A 467 5.11 -12.58 -4.07
CA ILE A 467 5.04 -14.04 -3.89
C ILE A 467 5.30 -14.35 -2.41
N ASP A 468 4.24 -14.55 -1.61
CA ASP A 468 4.29 -14.40 -0.14
C ASP A 468 3.72 -15.61 0.64
N GLY A 469 4.50 -16.19 1.55
CA GLY A 469 4.01 -17.20 2.49
C GLY A 469 3.57 -18.54 1.89
N ASN A 470 3.98 -18.86 0.65
CA ASN A 470 3.65 -20.11 -0.03
C ASN A 470 4.55 -21.27 0.45
N ALA A 471 4.07 -22.52 0.40
CA ALA A 471 4.72 -23.66 1.04
C ALA A 471 4.70 -24.97 0.21
N ALA A 472 5.84 -25.69 0.18
CA ALA A 472 6.02 -26.99 -0.49
C ALA A 472 7.19 -27.78 0.14
N GLU A 473 7.45 -29.05 -0.24
CA GLU A 473 8.71 -29.72 0.12
C GLU A 473 9.89 -29.03 -0.59
N THR A 474 9.70 -28.64 -1.85
CA THR A 474 10.74 -28.04 -2.70
C THR A 474 10.19 -26.86 -3.49
N GLY A 475 10.79 -25.68 -3.36
CA GLY A 475 10.34 -24.44 -4.01
C GLY A 475 9.05 -23.90 -3.37
N GLY A 476 9.15 -23.31 -2.19
CA GLY A 476 7.98 -22.78 -1.46
C GLY A 476 7.26 -21.70 -2.28
N GLY A 477 8.01 -20.69 -2.72
CA GLY A 477 7.58 -19.78 -3.78
C GLY A 477 7.59 -20.48 -5.14
N LEU A 478 8.77 -20.65 -5.73
CA LEU A 478 8.92 -21.17 -7.10
C LEU A 478 9.71 -22.48 -7.17
N TYR A 479 9.18 -23.45 -7.92
CA TYR A 479 9.92 -24.60 -8.45
C TYR A 479 10.08 -24.50 -9.97
N VAL A 480 11.30 -24.68 -10.47
CA VAL A 480 11.63 -24.63 -11.91
C VAL A 480 12.54 -25.80 -12.28
N GLU A 481 12.16 -26.59 -13.30
CA GLU A 481 13.02 -27.68 -13.79
C GLU A 481 13.19 -27.72 -15.31
N ASN A 482 14.40 -28.11 -15.75
CA ASN A 482 14.74 -28.54 -17.13
C ASN A 482 14.37 -27.57 -18.28
N ALA A 483 13.87 -26.37 -17.98
CA ALA A 483 13.45 -25.35 -18.93
C ALA A 483 14.66 -24.72 -19.67
N PRO A 484 14.44 -24.13 -20.86
CA PRO A 484 15.29 -24.43 -22.02
C PRO A 484 16.69 -23.79 -21.99
N ASP A 485 17.69 -24.58 -22.40
CA ASP A 485 19.09 -24.14 -22.58
C ASP A 485 19.27 -23.34 -23.88
N VAL A 486 18.57 -22.20 -23.96
CA VAL A 486 18.73 -21.20 -25.01
C VAL A 486 19.42 -19.98 -24.40
N GLU A 487 20.68 -19.78 -24.77
CA GLU A 487 21.62 -18.76 -24.27
C GLU A 487 21.14 -17.28 -24.37
N ASN A 488 19.93 -17.03 -24.88
CA ASN A 488 19.31 -15.72 -25.05
C ASN A 488 17.80 -15.69 -24.71
N SER A 489 17.25 -16.73 -24.06
CA SER A 489 15.84 -16.80 -23.65
C SER A 489 15.73 -17.54 -22.31
N PRO A 490 15.74 -16.83 -21.16
CA PRO A 490 15.57 -17.47 -19.85
C PRO A 490 14.19 -18.14 -19.72
N ALA A 491 14.13 -19.17 -18.88
CA ALA A 491 12.89 -19.85 -18.51
C ALA A 491 12.06 -19.04 -17.51
N VAL A 492 12.70 -18.31 -16.60
CA VAL A 492 12.02 -17.42 -15.67
C VAL A 492 12.66 -16.04 -15.70
N MET A 493 11.83 -15.01 -15.89
CA MET A 493 12.18 -13.61 -15.75
C MET A 493 11.40 -13.01 -14.60
N ILE A 494 12.09 -12.35 -13.67
CA ILE A 494 11.48 -11.63 -12.56
C ILE A 494 12.05 -10.21 -12.54
N SER A 495 11.18 -9.18 -12.55
CA SER A 495 11.58 -7.80 -12.31
C SER A 495 10.65 -7.07 -11.36
N ASP A 496 11.15 -6.05 -10.67
CA ASP A 496 10.33 -5.12 -9.88
C ASP A 496 9.46 -5.82 -8.81
N SER A 497 9.87 -7.00 -8.32
CA SER A 497 9.00 -7.94 -7.58
C SER A 497 9.59 -8.36 -6.23
N VAL A 498 8.75 -8.94 -5.37
CA VAL A 498 9.13 -9.41 -4.03
C VAL A 498 8.76 -10.88 -3.83
N ILE A 499 9.73 -11.71 -3.41
CA ILE A 499 9.53 -13.11 -3.03
C ILE A 499 9.84 -13.24 -1.54
N MET A 500 8.84 -13.45 -0.69
CA MET A 500 8.98 -13.32 0.76
C MET A 500 8.25 -14.37 1.59
N ASN A 501 8.76 -14.66 2.79
CA ASN A 501 8.16 -15.54 3.80
C ASN A 501 7.83 -16.99 3.35
N ASN A 502 8.22 -17.41 2.15
CA ASN A 502 7.90 -18.75 1.64
C ASN A 502 8.74 -19.82 2.35
N ASP A 503 8.18 -21.02 2.57
CA ASP A 503 8.80 -22.11 3.35
C ASP A 503 8.96 -23.39 2.53
N ALA A 504 10.07 -24.11 2.74
CA ALA A 504 10.34 -25.41 2.10
C ALA A 504 11.37 -26.27 2.84
N GLU A 505 11.63 -27.50 2.38
CA GLU A 505 12.90 -28.18 2.71
C GLU A 505 14.06 -27.65 1.85
N TYR A 506 13.80 -27.39 0.56
CA TYR A 506 14.80 -26.92 -0.41
C TYR A 506 14.31 -25.72 -1.22
N GLY A 507 15.01 -24.59 -1.15
CA GLY A 507 14.64 -23.37 -1.89
C GLY A 507 13.34 -22.76 -1.37
N GLY A 508 13.39 -22.08 -0.21
CA GLY A 508 12.21 -21.48 0.42
C GLY A 508 11.51 -20.51 -0.53
N GLY A 509 12.21 -19.46 -0.95
CA GLY A 509 11.73 -18.55 -1.99
C GLY A 509 11.76 -19.20 -3.39
N PHE A 510 12.87 -19.82 -3.76
CA PHE A 510 13.11 -20.32 -5.12
C PHE A 510 13.96 -21.60 -5.14
N TYR A 511 13.51 -22.62 -5.87
CA TYR A 511 14.30 -23.79 -6.24
C TYR A 511 14.47 -23.89 -7.76
N ASN A 512 15.71 -23.74 -8.24
CA ASN A 512 16.08 -23.89 -9.66
C ASN A 512 16.82 -25.21 -9.88
N PHE A 513 16.29 -26.07 -10.75
CA PHE A 513 16.96 -27.27 -11.24
C PHE A 513 17.21 -27.19 -12.74
N ARG A 514 18.47 -26.91 -13.11
CA ARG A 514 18.98 -27.01 -14.49
C ARG A 514 18.37 -26.03 -15.52
N ALA A 515 17.59 -25.03 -15.09
CA ALA A 515 17.04 -24.00 -15.96
C ALA A 515 17.84 -22.68 -15.90
N THR A 516 17.64 -21.85 -16.94
CA THR A 516 18.18 -20.49 -17.05
C THR A 516 17.21 -19.49 -16.42
N VAL A 517 17.65 -18.70 -15.43
CA VAL A 517 16.80 -17.76 -14.68
C VAL A 517 17.46 -16.38 -14.64
N ARG A 518 16.67 -15.31 -14.77
CA ARG A 518 17.12 -13.92 -14.53
C ARG A 518 16.16 -13.20 -13.58
N ILE A 519 16.74 -12.62 -12.53
CA ILE A 519 16.05 -11.76 -11.57
C ILE A 519 16.74 -10.40 -11.59
N LYS A 520 15.96 -9.33 -11.75
CA LYS A 520 16.46 -7.95 -11.83
C LYS A 520 15.64 -7.03 -10.92
N ASP A 521 16.23 -5.99 -10.34
CA ASP A 521 15.50 -4.93 -9.63
C ASP A 521 14.49 -5.46 -8.57
N SER A 522 14.78 -6.61 -7.93
CA SER A 522 13.81 -7.39 -7.12
C SER A 522 14.35 -7.80 -5.75
N THR A 523 13.46 -8.07 -4.79
CA THR A 523 13.81 -8.45 -3.41
C THR A 523 13.38 -9.90 -3.09
N ILE A 524 14.25 -10.66 -2.43
CA ILE A 524 14.00 -12.03 -2.00
C ILE A 524 14.30 -12.12 -0.50
N SER A 525 13.29 -12.08 0.36
CA SER A 525 13.49 -11.80 1.79
C SER A 525 12.68 -12.66 2.78
N GLY A 526 13.28 -12.98 3.94
CA GLY A 526 12.58 -13.70 5.02
C GLY A 526 12.16 -15.15 4.71
N ASN A 527 12.49 -15.68 3.53
CA ASN A 527 12.13 -17.05 3.15
C ASN A 527 12.92 -18.08 3.96
N THR A 528 12.29 -19.21 4.27
CA THR A 528 12.84 -20.25 5.14
C THR A 528 13.02 -21.56 4.39
N ALA A 529 14.11 -22.28 4.66
CA ALA A 529 14.28 -23.66 4.22
C ALA A 529 14.81 -24.57 5.34
N THR A 530 14.47 -25.86 5.33
CA THR A 530 15.01 -26.78 6.34
C THR A 530 16.43 -27.29 6.01
N ILE A 531 16.76 -27.49 4.72
CA ILE A 531 17.99 -28.18 4.25
C ILE A 531 18.93 -27.30 3.41
N THR A 532 18.46 -26.60 2.36
CA THR A 532 19.33 -25.71 1.56
C THR A 532 18.59 -24.56 0.88
N GLY A 533 19.22 -23.38 0.84
CA GLY A 533 18.74 -22.22 0.09
C GLY A 533 17.47 -21.64 0.72
N GLY A 534 17.61 -20.81 1.75
CA GLY A 534 16.45 -20.12 2.34
C GLY A 534 15.79 -19.21 1.30
N GLY A 535 16.59 -18.31 0.71
CA GLY A 535 16.16 -17.50 -0.43
C GLY A 535 16.10 -18.32 -1.72
N ILE A 536 17.26 -18.79 -2.19
CA ILE A 536 17.40 -19.52 -3.46
C ILE A 536 18.26 -20.78 -3.29
N SER A 537 17.80 -21.92 -3.80
CA SER A 537 18.63 -23.08 -4.12
C SER A 537 18.75 -23.24 -5.63
N SER A 538 19.98 -23.30 -6.17
CA SER A 538 20.25 -23.33 -7.61
C SER A 538 21.20 -24.48 -7.96
N LEU A 539 20.63 -25.58 -8.45
CA LEU A 539 21.30 -26.86 -8.67
C LEU A 539 21.48 -27.17 -10.16
N GLU A 540 22.71 -27.51 -10.55
CA GLU A 540 23.11 -27.84 -11.93
C GLU A 540 22.68 -26.79 -12.98
N ALA A 541 22.41 -25.56 -12.55
CA ALA A 541 21.94 -24.45 -13.38
C ALA A 541 22.93 -24.12 -14.52
N THR A 542 22.40 -24.00 -15.73
CA THR A 542 23.09 -23.49 -16.93
C THR A 542 23.67 -22.10 -16.65
N ARG A 543 22.80 -21.18 -16.22
CA ARG A 543 23.11 -19.81 -15.82
C ARG A 543 21.96 -19.22 -14.99
N PHE A 544 22.26 -18.75 -13.78
CA PHE A 544 21.39 -17.88 -12.99
C PHE A 544 21.98 -16.46 -12.98
N GLU A 545 21.17 -15.45 -13.31
CA GLU A 545 21.54 -14.03 -13.26
C GLU A 545 20.74 -13.31 -12.17
N LEU A 546 21.42 -12.57 -11.30
CA LEU A 546 20.84 -11.67 -10.31
C LEU A 546 21.47 -10.27 -10.45
N GLU A 547 20.63 -9.25 -10.66
CA GLU A 547 21.07 -7.90 -11.05
C GLU A 547 20.29 -6.83 -10.28
N ASN A 548 20.97 -5.83 -9.71
CA ASN A 548 20.34 -4.74 -8.92
C ASN A 548 19.37 -5.24 -7.81
N SER A 549 19.59 -6.44 -7.29
CA SER A 549 18.61 -7.18 -6.49
C SER A 549 19.14 -7.55 -5.11
N THR A 550 18.22 -7.64 -4.15
CA THR A 550 18.55 -7.86 -2.75
C THR A 550 18.01 -9.18 -2.22
N VAL A 551 18.88 -9.94 -1.55
CA VAL A 551 18.55 -11.22 -0.91
C VAL A 551 18.80 -11.07 0.59
N SER A 552 17.73 -10.92 1.39
CA SER A 552 17.85 -10.49 2.79
C SER A 552 17.11 -11.33 3.84
N GLY A 553 17.72 -11.55 5.00
CA GLY A 553 17.07 -12.20 6.15
C GLY A 553 16.62 -13.67 5.97
N ASN A 554 16.92 -14.31 4.82
CA ASN A 554 16.50 -15.67 4.54
C ASN A 554 17.27 -16.69 5.38
N THR A 555 16.62 -17.77 5.79
CA THR A 555 17.14 -18.68 6.83
C THR A 555 17.13 -20.15 6.40
N VAL A 556 18.20 -20.90 6.74
CA VAL A 556 18.23 -22.36 6.66
C VAL A 556 18.42 -22.99 8.04
N ILE A 557 17.46 -23.82 8.47
CA ILE A 557 17.40 -24.33 9.86
C ILE A 557 18.48 -25.39 10.16
N ASN A 558 18.63 -26.41 9.30
CA ASN A 558 19.51 -27.56 9.56
C ASN A 558 20.63 -27.75 8.52
N GLY A 559 20.86 -26.75 7.66
CA GLY A 559 21.77 -26.87 6.53
C GLY A 559 22.34 -25.55 6.03
N ASN A 560 22.49 -25.39 4.71
CA ASN A 560 23.48 -24.47 4.12
C ASN A 560 22.90 -23.51 3.09
N GLY A 561 23.52 -22.32 2.96
CA GLY A 561 23.11 -21.29 2.01
C GLY A 561 21.86 -20.55 2.48
N GLY A 562 22.02 -19.60 3.41
CA GLY A 562 20.90 -18.83 3.98
C GLY A 562 20.21 -18.02 2.89
N GLY A 563 20.96 -17.13 2.25
CA GLY A 563 20.51 -16.42 1.06
C GLY A 563 20.51 -17.33 -0.17
N LEU A 564 21.70 -17.81 -0.55
CA LEU A 564 21.92 -18.60 -1.77
C LEU A 564 22.62 -19.94 -1.49
N TYR A 565 22.09 -21.04 -2.03
CA TYR A 565 22.82 -22.29 -2.23
C TYR A 565 23.11 -22.49 -3.73
N VAL A 566 24.38 -22.63 -4.11
CA VAL A 566 24.82 -22.64 -5.52
C VAL A 566 25.58 -23.92 -5.86
N SER A 567 25.13 -24.60 -6.91
CA SER A 567 25.79 -25.81 -7.45
C SER A 567 25.82 -25.83 -8.99
N GLY A 568 25.77 -24.65 -9.63
CA GLY A 568 25.79 -24.42 -11.09
C GLY A 568 26.57 -23.16 -11.47
N THR A 569 26.19 -22.50 -12.57
CA THR A 569 26.73 -21.16 -12.92
C THR A 569 25.83 -20.07 -12.33
N PHE A 570 26.37 -19.18 -11.51
CA PHE A 570 25.62 -18.08 -10.90
C PHE A 570 26.40 -16.75 -11.05
N VAL A 571 25.73 -15.71 -11.53
CA VAL A 571 26.29 -14.37 -11.72
C VAL A 571 25.50 -13.37 -10.89
N LEU A 572 26.20 -12.56 -10.10
CA LEU A 572 25.65 -11.41 -9.39
C LEU A 572 26.31 -10.13 -9.89
N THR A 573 25.49 -9.16 -10.27
CA THR A 573 25.92 -7.82 -10.67
C THR A 573 25.17 -6.80 -9.82
N ASN A 574 25.85 -5.79 -9.29
CA ASN A 574 25.21 -4.68 -8.58
C ASN A 574 24.23 -5.11 -7.46
N SER A 575 24.46 -6.24 -6.77
CA SER A 575 23.45 -6.89 -5.91
C SER A 575 23.88 -6.95 -4.43
N THR A 576 22.91 -6.96 -3.50
CA THR A 576 23.16 -7.08 -2.05
C THR A 576 22.68 -8.42 -1.49
N ILE A 577 23.51 -9.07 -0.66
CA ILE A 577 23.12 -10.24 0.15
C ILE A 577 23.40 -9.94 1.61
N SER A 578 22.38 -9.89 2.47
CA SER A 578 22.55 -9.48 3.87
C SER A 578 21.57 -10.06 4.89
N GLY A 579 21.95 -10.13 6.16
CA GLY A 579 21.10 -10.67 7.24
C GLY A 579 20.79 -12.18 7.18
N ASN A 580 21.16 -12.88 6.10
CA ASN A 580 20.78 -14.28 5.89
C ASN A 580 21.54 -15.24 6.82
N THR A 581 20.90 -16.34 7.23
CA THR A 581 21.40 -17.25 8.27
C THR A 581 21.39 -18.71 7.84
N ALA A 582 22.49 -19.44 8.11
CA ALA A 582 22.60 -20.90 7.87
C ALA A 582 23.65 -21.55 8.80
N ALA A 583 23.81 -22.88 8.73
CA ALA A 583 24.90 -23.58 9.41
C ALA A 583 26.28 -23.28 8.77
N SER A 584 26.34 -23.17 7.45
CA SER A 584 27.51 -22.68 6.71
C SER A 584 27.06 -22.00 5.41
N GLY A 585 27.80 -20.98 4.98
CA GLY A 585 27.37 -20.12 3.87
C GLY A 585 26.13 -19.31 4.26
N GLY A 586 26.24 -18.42 5.24
CA GLY A 586 25.12 -17.60 5.72
C GLY A 586 24.51 -16.78 4.59
N GLY A 587 25.32 -15.98 3.91
CA GLY A 587 24.93 -15.31 2.67
C GLY A 587 24.88 -16.30 1.50
N ILE A 588 26.00 -16.97 1.22
CA ILE A 588 26.15 -17.89 0.08
C ILE A 588 26.88 -19.17 0.48
N TYR A 589 26.33 -20.33 0.12
CA TYR A 589 27.05 -21.60 0.08
C TYR A 589 27.29 -22.04 -1.37
N LEU A 590 28.54 -21.93 -1.84
CA LEU A 590 28.95 -22.42 -3.15
C LEU A 590 29.48 -23.85 -3.03
N ASN A 591 28.69 -24.82 -3.46
CA ASN A 591 29.00 -26.25 -3.41
C ASN A 591 29.86 -26.71 -4.60
N LEU A 592 29.41 -26.37 -5.82
CA LEU A 592 30.01 -26.77 -7.10
C LEU A 592 29.75 -25.67 -8.16
N GLY A 593 30.45 -25.76 -9.30
CA GLY A 593 30.26 -24.83 -10.41
C GLY A 593 31.12 -23.56 -10.29
N SER A 594 30.52 -22.41 -10.58
CA SER A 594 31.20 -21.11 -10.57
C SER A 594 30.27 -19.98 -10.16
N LEU A 595 30.81 -19.08 -9.33
CA LEU A 595 30.15 -17.91 -8.81
C LEU A 595 30.96 -16.66 -9.15
N ASP A 596 30.37 -15.77 -9.93
CA ASP A 596 30.96 -14.48 -10.32
C ASP A 596 30.20 -13.34 -9.65
N LEU A 597 30.84 -12.61 -8.72
CA LEU A 597 30.31 -11.36 -8.16
C LEU A 597 31.02 -10.17 -8.82
N THR A 598 30.24 -9.31 -9.46
CA THR A 598 30.67 -8.03 -10.02
C THR A 598 29.98 -6.90 -9.26
N SER A 599 30.76 -5.95 -8.73
CA SER A 599 30.28 -4.76 -8.00
C SER A 599 29.13 -5.08 -7.04
N SER A 600 29.29 -6.08 -6.16
CA SER A 600 28.21 -6.61 -5.31
C SER A 600 28.64 -6.70 -3.83
N THR A 601 27.67 -6.59 -2.91
CA THR A 601 27.89 -6.57 -1.46
C THR A 601 27.36 -7.86 -0.80
N VAL A 602 28.16 -8.49 0.05
CA VAL A 602 27.75 -9.62 0.90
C VAL A 602 28.12 -9.31 2.36
N GLY A 603 27.18 -8.82 3.15
CA GLY A 603 27.46 -8.32 4.51
C GLY A 603 26.39 -8.61 5.56
N SER A 604 26.76 -8.59 6.84
CA SER A 604 25.87 -8.88 7.97
C SER A 604 25.13 -10.24 7.91
N ASN A 605 25.65 -11.23 7.16
CA ASN A 605 25.10 -12.59 7.12
C ASN A 605 25.75 -13.49 8.20
N THR A 606 25.05 -14.55 8.62
CA THR A 606 25.43 -15.39 9.78
C THR A 606 25.61 -16.87 9.42
N ALA A 607 26.79 -17.43 9.72
CA ALA A 607 27.02 -18.87 9.74
C ALA A 607 27.10 -19.38 11.18
N THR A 608 26.08 -20.12 11.64
CA THR A 608 26.00 -20.61 13.03
C THR A 608 27.04 -21.70 13.35
N GLY A 609 27.52 -22.42 12.33
CA GLY A 609 28.69 -23.31 12.41
C GLY A 609 30.04 -22.58 12.30
N GLY A 610 30.05 -21.27 11.98
CA GLY A 610 31.23 -20.41 11.90
C GLY A 610 31.96 -20.38 10.55
N ASP A 611 31.74 -21.37 9.67
CA ASP A 611 32.38 -21.43 8.35
C ASP A 611 31.53 -20.70 7.29
N GLY A 612 32.06 -19.59 6.78
CA GLY A 612 31.48 -18.86 5.65
C GLY A 612 30.22 -18.07 6.04
N GLY A 613 30.34 -17.13 6.98
CA GLY A 613 29.26 -16.19 7.32
C GLY A 613 28.75 -15.45 6.08
N GLY A 614 29.68 -14.85 5.33
CA GLY A 614 29.39 -14.29 4.01
C GLY A 614 29.31 -15.37 2.94
N ILE A 615 30.45 -16.00 2.61
CA ILE A 615 30.54 -17.02 1.56
C ILE A 615 31.29 -18.27 2.04
N TYR A 616 30.70 -19.45 1.90
CA TYR A 616 31.43 -20.72 1.92
C TYR A 616 31.81 -21.09 0.48
N ASN A 617 33.11 -21.26 0.18
CA ASN A 617 33.60 -21.59 -1.16
C ASN A 617 34.11 -23.05 -1.27
N GLY A 618 33.34 -23.91 -1.93
CA GLY A 618 33.75 -25.25 -2.36
C GLY A 618 34.16 -25.37 -3.85
N ALA A 619 34.11 -24.29 -4.63
CA ALA A 619 34.25 -24.34 -6.09
C ALA A 619 35.06 -23.16 -6.69
N THR A 620 34.64 -22.62 -7.83
CA THR A 620 35.32 -21.49 -8.50
C THR A 620 34.64 -20.18 -8.09
N LEU A 621 35.41 -19.26 -7.48
CA LEU A 621 34.90 -17.97 -7.03
C LEU A 621 35.68 -16.81 -7.66
N SER A 622 34.95 -15.90 -8.31
CA SER A 622 35.47 -14.63 -8.83
C SER A 622 34.82 -13.46 -8.09
N LEU A 623 35.65 -12.55 -7.59
CA LEU A 623 35.21 -11.26 -7.06
C LEU A 623 35.84 -10.14 -7.89
N VAL A 624 35.01 -9.30 -8.49
CA VAL A 624 35.37 -8.09 -9.22
C VAL A 624 34.59 -6.92 -8.62
N GLY A 625 35.26 -5.83 -8.23
CA GLY A 625 34.60 -4.66 -7.61
C GLY A 625 33.83 -4.93 -6.30
N SER A 626 33.92 -6.13 -5.74
CA SER A 626 32.94 -6.63 -4.77
C SER A 626 33.45 -6.61 -3.32
N LEU A 627 32.49 -6.51 -2.39
CA LEU A 627 32.72 -6.30 -0.96
C LEU A 627 32.06 -7.40 -0.13
N VAL A 628 32.85 -8.09 0.70
CA VAL A 628 32.33 -9.12 1.63
C VAL A 628 32.71 -8.74 3.06
N ALA A 629 31.80 -8.10 3.80
CA ALA A 629 32.16 -7.37 5.03
C ALA A 629 31.16 -7.54 6.20
N GLY A 630 31.65 -7.56 7.44
CA GLY A 630 30.79 -7.54 8.64
C GLY A 630 29.91 -8.77 8.86
N ASN A 631 30.31 -9.94 8.34
CA ASN A 631 29.54 -11.18 8.48
C ASN A 631 29.90 -11.92 9.78
N VAL A 632 28.94 -12.62 10.38
CA VAL A 632 29.12 -13.43 11.60
C VAL A 632 29.59 -14.84 11.24
N GLY A 633 30.81 -15.18 11.68
CA GLY A 633 31.59 -16.32 11.20
C GLY A 633 32.82 -15.83 10.42
N GLN A 634 33.41 -16.66 9.59
CA GLN A 634 34.44 -16.21 8.63
C GLN A 634 33.75 -15.55 7.43
N SER A 635 34.10 -14.32 7.05
CA SER A 635 33.47 -13.64 5.89
C SER A 635 33.59 -14.43 4.58
N ILE A 636 34.72 -15.12 4.37
CA ILE A 636 34.85 -16.19 3.37
C ILE A 636 35.60 -17.38 3.99
N SER A 637 35.08 -18.60 3.80
CA SER A 637 35.77 -19.86 4.14
C SER A 637 35.88 -20.82 2.95
N GLY A 638 36.56 -21.95 3.12
CA GLY A 638 36.81 -22.95 2.08
C GLY A 638 38.08 -22.69 1.27
N ASP A 639 38.39 -23.59 0.32
CA ASP A 639 39.60 -23.52 -0.53
C ASP A 639 39.37 -24.24 -1.85
N LEU A 640 39.29 -23.47 -2.94
CA LEU A 640 39.97 -23.70 -4.22
C LEU A 640 39.83 -22.46 -5.12
N ALA A 641 40.68 -22.36 -6.15
CA ALA A 641 40.62 -21.46 -7.31
C ALA A 641 39.86 -20.11 -7.12
N PHE A 642 40.51 -19.14 -6.48
CA PHE A 642 39.93 -17.85 -6.11
C PHE A 642 40.57 -16.67 -6.85
N THR A 643 39.74 -15.84 -7.49
CA THR A 643 40.19 -14.59 -8.15
C THR A 643 39.60 -13.37 -7.43
N ARG A 644 40.45 -12.40 -7.09
CA ARG A 644 40.05 -11.05 -6.64
C ARG A 644 40.68 -10.00 -7.53
N SER A 645 39.85 -9.16 -8.15
CA SER A 645 40.26 -7.96 -8.89
C SER A 645 39.52 -6.77 -8.31
N TYR A 646 40.23 -5.88 -7.60
CA TYR A 646 39.62 -4.77 -6.85
C TYR A 646 38.46 -5.25 -5.98
N SER A 647 38.75 -6.03 -4.93
CA SER A 647 37.72 -6.60 -4.05
C SER A 647 38.25 -6.82 -2.64
N LEU A 648 37.40 -6.55 -1.64
CA LEU A 648 37.75 -6.59 -0.21
C LEU A 648 36.94 -7.67 0.52
N THR A 649 37.57 -8.25 1.54
CA THR A 649 36.89 -9.13 2.50
C THR A 649 37.44 -8.84 3.89
N ILE A 650 36.55 -8.56 4.84
CA ILE A 650 36.91 -8.09 6.19
C ILE A 650 35.80 -8.38 7.20
N ASP A 651 36.12 -9.06 8.31
CA ASP A 651 35.10 -9.44 9.31
C ASP A 651 34.63 -8.26 10.19
N SER A 652 35.17 -7.05 9.99
CA SER A 652 34.76 -5.82 10.67
C SER A 652 33.55 -5.19 9.99
N GLN A 653 32.62 -4.64 10.78
CA GLN A 653 31.54 -3.81 10.25
C GLN A 653 32.11 -2.52 9.64
N ILE A 654 31.96 -2.37 8.32
CA ILE A 654 32.31 -1.17 7.54
C ILE A 654 31.18 -0.73 6.60
N LEU A 655 29.99 -1.30 6.83
CA LEU A 655 28.71 -1.04 6.16
C LEU A 655 27.70 -0.52 7.19
N GLY A 656 26.73 0.28 6.75
CA GLY A 656 25.51 0.58 7.48
C GLY A 656 24.58 -0.64 7.60
N PRO A 657 23.33 -0.45 8.04
CA PRO A 657 22.28 -1.47 7.93
C PRO A 657 21.92 -1.72 6.44
N LEU A 658 21.07 -2.71 6.20
CA LEU A 658 20.30 -2.78 4.96
C LEU A 658 19.13 -1.80 5.11
N GLN A 659 19.01 -0.86 4.18
CA GLN A 659 17.93 0.13 4.18
C GLN A 659 17.66 0.63 2.77
N ASP A 660 16.60 1.39 2.58
CA ASP A 660 16.49 2.21 1.36
C ASP A 660 17.59 3.29 1.37
N ASN A 661 18.26 3.44 0.23
CA ASN A 661 19.25 4.49 -0.06
C ASN A 661 19.03 5.06 -1.48
N GLY A 662 17.78 5.00 -1.98
CA GLY A 662 17.40 5.13 -3.37
C GLY A 662 17.65 3.84 -4.17
N GLY A 663 17.03 3.74 -5.35
CA GLY A 663 17.14 2.59 -6.25
C GLY A 663 15.87 1.73 -6.30
N PRO A 664 15.91 0.57 -6.98
CA PRO A 664 14.78 -0.36 -7.04
C PRO A 664 14.69 -1.28 -5.80
N THR A 665 15.79 -1.46 -5.05
CA THR A 665 15.89 -2.39 -3.93
C THR A 665 16.76 -1.80 -2.82
N GLN A 666 16.54 -2.26 -1.58
CA GLN A 666 17.33 -1.84 -0.42
C GLN A 666 18.82 -2.17 -0.61
N THR A 667 19.70 -1.35 -0.05
CA THR A 667 21.16 -1.48 -0.21
C THR A 667 21.91 -1.26 1.11
N MET A 668 23.19 -1.63 1.16
CA MET A 668 24.07 -1.37 2.30
C MET A 668 25.15 -0.35 1.92
N MET A 669 25.06 0.87 2.46
CA MET A 669 26.05 1.92 2.22
C MET A 669 27.36 1.69 3.01
N PRO A 670 28.55 1.89 2.43
CA PRO A 670 29.80 2.01 3.18
C PRO A 670 29.71 3.10 4.24
N LEU A 671 30.20 2.82 5.46
CA LEU A 671 30.23 3.83 6.53
C LEU A 671 31.17 5.00 6.18
N PRO A 672 30.91 6.24 6.63
CA PRO A 672 31.79 7.38 6.39
C PRO A 672 33.24 7.11 6.79
N GLY A 673 34.17 7.28 5.84
CA GLY A 673 35.60 6.96 6.03
C GLY A 673 35.95 5.47 5.90
N SER A 674 35.03 4.63 5.42
CA SER A 674 35.29 3.22 5.08
C SER A 674 36.34 3.09 3.98
N VAL A 675 37.18 2.05 4.09
CA VAL A 675 38.19 1.68 3.09
C VAL A 675 37.60 1.09 1.80
N ALA A 676 36.27 1.02 1.69
CA ALA A 676 35.55 0.65 0.48
C ALA A 676 35.34 1.84 -0.48
N ILE A 677 35.45 3.08 0.02
CA ILE A 677 35.16 4.31 -0.74
C ILE A 677 36.40 4.77 -1.53
N ASP A 678 36.21 5.29 -2.75
CA ASP A 678 37.24 5.89 -3.63
C ASP A 678 38.42 4.95 -4.00
N ILE A 679 38.29 3.65 -3.76
CA ILE A 679 39.44 2.72 -3.68
C ILE A 679 39.76 1.99 -5.00
N ILE A 680 38.81 1.91 -5.93
CA ILE A 680 39.00 1.33 -7.26
C ILE A 680 39.57 2.42 -8.19
N PRO A 681 40.71 2.21 -8.87
CA PRO A 681 41.31 3.21 -9.74
C PRO A 681 40.55 3.36 -11.07
N VAL A 682 40.38 4.61 -11.49
CA VAL A 682 39.78 5.01 -12.77
C VAL A 682 40.88 5.07 -13.85
N ILE A 683 40.68 4.40 -14.99
CA ILE A 683 41.62 4.41 -16.11
C ILE A 683 40.90 4.81 -17.40
N ASN A 684 41.44 5.82 -18.09
CA ASN A 684 40.83 6.51 -19.24
C ASN A 684 39.47 7.20 -19.00
N GLY A 685 38.90 7.09 -17.80
CA GLY A 685 37.56 7.60 -17.44
C GLY A 685 36.58 6.50 -17.02
N GLU A 686 36.95 5.24 -17.26
CA GLU A 686 36.19 4.04 -16.88
C GLU A 686 36.80 3.44 -15.61
N CYS A 687 36.00 2.82 -14.75
CA CYS A 687 36.51 2.05 -13.61
C CYS A 687 36.92 0.65 -14.06
N GLU A 688 37.99 0.06 -13.49
CA GLU A 688 38.46 -1.28 -13.87
C GLU A 688 37.60 -2.43 -13.28
N VAL A 689 36.28 -2.27 -13.28
CA VAL A 689 35.28 -3.24 -12.81
C VAL A 689 34.06 -3.24 -13.74
N GLY A 690 33.35 -4.38 -13.83
CA GLY A 690 32.43 -4.68 -14.93
C GLY A 690 31.02 -4.07 -14.85
N SER A 691 30.86 -2.84 -14.34
CA SER A 691 29.57 -2.15 -14.28
C SER A 691 29.74 -0.62 -14.27
N ASP A 692 29.04 0.07 -15.18
CA ASP A 692 29.11 1.53 -15.36
C ASP A 692 28.15 2.30 -14.42
N VAL A 693 27.29 1.58 -13.70
CA VAL A 693 26.37 2.11 -12.68
C VAL A 693 26.35 1.22 -11.43
N ASP A 694 25.81 1.72 -10.32
CA ASP A 694 25.54 0.94 -9.10
C ASP A 694 24.12 0.31 -9.10
N GLN A 695 23.75 -0.40 -8.03
CA GLN A 695 22.43 -1.04 -7.84
C GLN A 695 21.24 -0.10 -8.05
N ARG A 696 21.45 1.20 -7.80
CA ARG A 696 20.44 2.25 -7.76
C ARG A 696 20.41 3.05 -9.07
N GLY A 697 21.34 2.77 -9.98
CA GLY A 697 21.52 3.50 -11.24
C GLY A 697 22.47 4.69 -11.15
N VAL A 698 23.22 4.87 -10.06
CA VAL A 698 24.22 5.95 -9.93
C VAL A 698 25.43 5.63 -10.81
N GLU A 699 25.86 6.55 -11.68
CA GLU A 699 27.02 6.38 -12.57
C GLU A 699 28.32 6.11 -11.81
N ARG A 700 29.25 5.38 -12.42
CA ARG A 700 30.55 5.02 -11.84
C ARG A 700 31.69 5.57 -12.70
N PRO A 701 32.61 6.43 -12.20
CA PRO A 701 32.79 6.87 -10.81
C PRO A 701 32.05 8.17 -10.42
N VAL A 702 31.63 8.29 -9.15
CA VAL A 702 31.30 9.59 -8.52
C VAL A 702 32.33 9.97 -7.45
N GLY A 703 33.50 10.44 -7.87
CA GLY A 703 34.54 10.85 -6.92
C GLY A 703 35.96 10.85 -7.49
N LEU A 704 36.90 10.37 -6.69
CA LEU A 704 38.31 10.19 -7.03
C LEU A 704 38.63 8.76 -7.50
N GLY A 705 37.80 7.79 -7.11
CA GLY A 705 37.80 6.39 -7.54
C GLY A 705 36.38 5.88 -7.78
N CYS A 706 36.23 4.56 -7.95
CA CYS A 706 34.96 3.86 -7.73
C CYS A 706 34.97 3.13 -6.38
N ASP A 707 33.77 2.83 -5.87
CA ASP A 707 33.55 2.15 -4.61
C ASP A 707 33.42 0.63 -4.73
N LEU A 708 33.82 -0.09 -3.68
CA LEU A 708 33.64 -1.53 -3.55
C LEU A 708 32.23 -1.89 -3.05
N GLY A 709 31.57 -2.78 -3.78
CA GLY A 709 30.25 -3.32 -3.43
C GLY A 709 29.15 -2.84 -4.38
N ALA A 710 27.90 -3.03 -3.95
CA ALA A 710 26.69 -2.77 -4.75
C ALA A 710 26.38 -1.29 -5.01
N VAL A 711 27.01 -0.36 -4.26
CA VAL A 711 26.70 1.08 -4.28
C VAL A 711 27.95 1.93 -4.58
N GLU A 712 27.71 3.18 -4.99
CA GLU A 712 28.70 4.24 -5.20
C GLU A 712 28.37 5.46 -4.33
N VAL A 713 29.29 5.89 -3.46
CA VAL A 713 29.08 7.03 -2.55
C VAL A 713 29.41 8.35 -3.26
N ALA A 714 28.37 9.08 -3.66
CA ALA A 714 28.52 10.44 -4.16
C ALA A 714 29.03 11.42 -3.06
N PRO A 715 29.76 12.49 -3.44
CA PRO A 715 30.16 13.58 -2.55
C PRO A 715 29.26 14.82 -2.71
N ALA A 716 29.03 15.56 -1.62
CA ALA A 716 28.13 16.71 -1.61
C ALA A 716 28.61 17.91 -2.47
N PRO A 717 27.68 18.74 -3.01
CA PRO A 717 27.99 19.81 -3.96
C PRO A 717 28.81 20.96 -3.34
N SER A 718 29.89 21.39 -4.02
CA SER A 718 30.78 22.43 -3.46
C SER A 718 30.23 23.86 -3.68
N LEU A 719 29.94 24.58 -2.60
CA LEU A 719 29.37 25.93 -2.62
C LEU A 719 30.44 27.05 -2.58
N ASN A 720 30.29 28.07 -3.43
CA ASN A 720 31.23 29.18 -3.59
C ASN A 720 30.52 30.55 -3.45
N LEU A 721 30.85 31.28 -2.38
CA LEU A 721 30.14 32.47 -1.90
C LEU A 721 31.03 33.73 -1.83
N PRO A 722 30.44 34.95 -1.89
CA PRO A 722 31.16 36.19 -1.61
C PRO A 722 31.41 36.37 -0.10
N GLY A 723 32.40 37.20 0.25
CA GLY A 723 32.63 37.61 1.65
C GLY A 723 31.80 38.83 2.09
N ASN A 724 31.67 39.04 3.40
CA ASN A 724 30.85 40.08 4.05
C ASN A 724 31.16 41.51 3.54
N PHE A 725 30.13 42.36 3.39
CA PHE A 725 30.26 43.74 2.90
C PHE A 725 29.19 44.73 3.41
N THR A 726 29.32 46.02 3.07
CA THR A 726 28.51 47.12 3.61
C THR A 726 28.14 48.16 2.54
N VAL A 727 26.93 48.72 2.63
CA VAL A 727 26.38 49.77 1.76
C VAL A 727 25.69 50.88 2.58
N ASN A 728 25.35 52.01 1.96
CA ASN A 728 24.65 53.12 2.63
C ASN A 728 23.20 53.24 2.14
N PHE A 729 22.27 53.52 3.06
CA PHE A 729 20.84 53.61 2.76
C PHE A 729 20.55 54.74 1.76
N ASN A 730 19.85 54.41 0.68
CA ASN A 730 19.37 55.35 -0.31
C ASN A 730 18.01 54.90 -0.86
N GLN A 731 17.24 55.81 -1.46
CA GLN A 731 15.80 55.62 -1.74
C GLN A 731 15.45 54.57 -2.83
N ARG A 732 16.34 53.61 -3.13
CA ARG A 732 16.05 52.43 -3.96
C ARG A 732 16.65 51.11 -3.46
N ASN A 733 17.41 51.10 -2.35
CA ASN A 733 18.17 49.96 -1.79
C ASN A 733 17.95 48.61 -2.52
N SER A 734 18.85 48.25 -3.43
CA SER A 734 18.86 46.94 -4.09
C SER A 734 20.31 46.46 -4.10
N VAL A 735 20.61 45.36 -3.40
CA VAL A 735 21.99 44.90 -3.17
C VAL A 735 22.22 43.61 -3.95
N THR A 736 23.26 43.58 -4.78
CA THR A 736 23.55 42.47 -5.72
C THR A 736 24.93 41.88 -5.49
N TRP A 737 25.02 40.56 -5.54
CA TRP A 737 26.24 39.74 -5.51
C TRP A 737 26.10 38.55 -6.48
N SER A 738 27.10 37.67 -6.50
CA SER A 738 27.07 36.39 -7.22
C SER A 738 27.47 35.25 -6.28
N ALA A 739 26.71 34.16 -6.32
CA ALA A 739 27.03 32.88 -5.67
C ALA A 739 26.89 31.76 -6.73
N SER A 740 27.60 30.66 -6.55
CA SER A 740 27.61 29.52 -7.48
C SER A 740 28.04 28.26 -6.76
N ALA A 741 27.53 27.10 -7.15
CA ALA A 741 28.03 25.80 -6.69
C ALA A 741 28.50 24.97 -7.88
N THR A 742 29.33 23.97 -7.59
CA THR A 742 29.88 23.03 -8.57
C THR A 742 29.83 21.62 -8.00
N ASP A 743 29.21 20.72 -8.75
CA ASP A 743 29.15 19.29 -8.49
C ASP A 743 29.88 18.49 -9.60
N TRP A 744 30.19 17.23 -9.31
CA TRP A 744 30.85 16.26 -10.19
C TRP A 744 30.03 15.93 -11.44
N THR A 745 28.69 15.90 -11.38
CA THR A 745 27.83 15.65 -12.56
C THR A 745 27.95 16.74 -13.64
N GLY A 746 28.56 17.88 -13.33
CA GLY A 746 28.70 19.02 -14.25
C GLY A 746 27.38 19.71 -14.58
N SER A 747 26.29 19.34 -13.91
CA SER A 747 24.99 20.02 -13.99
C SER A 747 25.04 21.42 -13.36
N SER A 748 24.04 22.26 -13.62
CA SER A 748 24.03 23.64 -13.11
C SER A 748 23.30 23.73 -11.77
N ASN A 749 24.00 23.41 -10.68
CA ASN A 749 23.49 23.52 -9.31
C ASN A 749 22.86 24.90 -9.06
N GLN A 750 21.57 24.91 -8.73
CA GLN A 750 20.86 26.15 -8.45
C GLN A 750 21.17 26.61 -7.02
N VAL A 751 22.12 27.54 -6.86
CA VAL A 751 22.34 28.18 -5.56
C VAL A 751 21.16 29.08 -5.22
N VAL A 752 20.43 28.72 -4.18
CA VAL A 752 19.40 29.57 -3.57
C VAL A 752 20.06 30.37 -2.45
N CYS A 753 19.88 31.68 -2.45
CA CYS A 753 20.33 32.56 -1.37
C CYS A 753 19.15 33.36 -0.82
N SER A 754 19.03 33.47 0.50
CA SER A 754 18.00 34.27 1.16
C SER A 754 18.62 35.31 2.10
N PRO A 755 18.32 36.62 1.96
CA PRO A 755 17.57 37.24 0.86
C PRO A 755 18.25 37.06 -0.51
N VAL A 756 17.50 37.04 -1.62
CA VAL A 756 18.05 36.83 -2.98
C VAL A 756 18.89 37.99 -3.51
N SER A 757 19.81 37.73 -4.43
CA SER A 757 20.65 38.77 -5.05
C SER A 757 19.79 39.79 -5.82
N GLY A 758 19.90 41.06 -5.43
CA GLY A 758 19.04 42.16 -5.89
C GLY A 758 18.02 42.65 -4.85
N SER A 759 17.82 41.91 -3.75
CA SER A 759 16.87 42.24 -2.68
C SER A 759 17.10 43.62 -2.05
N SER A 760 16.04 44.15 -1.44
CA SER A 760 16.08 45.40 -0.69
C SER A 760 16.32 45.19 0.80
N PHE A 761 17.48 45.63 1.27
CA PHE A 761 17.90 45.48 2.65
C PHE A 761 17.48 46.69 3.51
N THR A 762 16.97 46.41 4.71
CA THR A 762 16.70 47.39 5.76
C THR A 762 18.00 47.90 6.40
N VAL A 763 17.91 48.97 7.20
CA VAL A 763 19.05 49.40 8.03
C VAL A 763 19.28 48.40 9.15
N GLY A 764 20.54 47.98 9.32
CA GLY A 764 20.96 46.89 10.18
C GLY A 764 22.07 46.08 9.53
N GLN A 765 22.37 44.93 10.12
CA GLN A 765 23.08 43.84 9.45
C GLN A 765 22.06 42.80 8.99
N THR A 766 22.37 42.07 7.93
CA THR A 766 21.54 40.98 7.42
C THR A 766 22.46 39.90 6.89
N THR A 767 22.42 38.73 7.52
CA THR A 767 23.06 37.54 6.97
C THR A 767 22.28 37.09 5.74
N VAL A 768 22.99 36.84 4.64
CA VAL A 768 22.49 36.09 3.51
C VAL A 768 22.94 34.64 3.75
N GLN A 769 21.98 33.75 3.96
CA GLN A 769 22.22 32.31 3.89
C GLN A 769 22.17 31.89 2.42
N CYS A 770 22.98 30.93 2.03
CA CYS A 770 22.97 30.33 0.69
C CYS A 770 23.15 28.81 0.80
N GLU A 771 22.50 28.09 -0.09
CA GLU A 771 22.56 26.63 -0.18
C GLU A 771 22.61 26.17 -1.63
N ALA A 772 23.26 25.03 -1.86
CA ALA A 772 23.11 24.24 -3.06
C ALA A 772 22.74 22.80 -2.69
N ILE A 773 21.82 22.22 -3.44
CA ILE A 773 21.46 20.80 -3.40
C ILE A 773 21.72 20.25 -4.82
N ASP A 774 22.22 19.03 -4.91
CA ASP A 774 22.41 18.33 -6.20
C ASP A 774 21.19 17.47 -6.60
N SER A 775 21.29 16.73 -7.70
CA SER A 775 20.25 15.82 -8.18
C SER A 775 20.16 14.48 -7.44
N LEU A 776 21.03 14.25 -6.44
CA LEU A 776 21.05 13.07 -5.58
C LEU A 776 20.58 13.41 -4.14
N GLY A 777 20.10 14.63 -3.91
CA GLY A 777 19.59 15.10 -2.62
C GLY A 777 20.67 15.57 -1.64
N GLN A 778 21.95 15.59 -2.03
CA GLN A 778 23.02 16.04 -1.14
C GLN A 778 23.06 17.57 -1.10
N SER A 779 23.08 18.15 0.11
CA SER A 779 23.14 19.60 0.30
C SER A 779 24.50 20.10 0.78
N THR A 780 24.76 21.40 0.60
CA THR A 780 25.83 22.14 1.26
C THR A 780 25.44 23.60 1.36
N SER A 781 25.54 24.15 2.58
CA SER A 781 25.14 25.50 2.94
C SER A 781 26.32 26.38 3.35
N GLY A 782 26.10 27.70 3.38
CA GLY A 782 27.09 28.69 3.79
C GLY A 782 26.52 30.11 3.80
N SER A 783 27.23 31.05 4.44
CA SER A 783 26.69 32.40 4.67
C SER A 783 27.68 33.53 4.45
N PHE A 784 27.14 34.74 4.25
CA PHE A 784 27.89 36.00 4.34
C PHE A 784 26.96 37.15 4.78
N VAL A 785 27.53 38.27 5.23
CA VAL A 785 26.76 39.38 5.86
C VAL A 785 26.77 40.65 5.01
N VAL A 786 25.58 41.23 4.80
CA VAL A 786 25.33 42.56 4.23
C VAL A 786 25.03 43.55 5.37
N THR A 787 25.34 44.85 5.21
CA THR A 787 25.06 45.87 6.24
C THR A 787 24.65 47.21 5.61
N VAL A 788 23.66 47.90 6.20
CA VAL A 788 23.07 49.17 5.72
C VAL A 788 22.80 50.13 6.90
N LEU A 789 22.87 51.47 6.70
CA LEU A 789 22.91 52.47 7.80
C LEU A 789 21.99 53.71 7.62
N THR A 790 21.38 54.22 8.71
CA THR A 790 20.49 55.42 8.81
C THR A 790 21.23 56.75 9.10
N GLU A 791 20.56 57.88 8.82
CA GLU A 791 21.07 59.24 9.11
C GLU A 791 20.68 59.86 10.48
N GLN A 792 19.67 59.36 11.24
CA GLN A 792 19.07 60.14 12.35
C GLN A 792 18.99 59.54 13.77
N ASP A 793 19.46 58.32 14.04
CA ASP A 793 19.42 57.76 15.40
C ASP A 793 20.28 58.55 16.42
N PRO A 794 19.87 58.67 17.69
CA PRO A 794 20.63 59.37 18.73
C PRO A 794 21.88 58.57 19.12
N LYS A 795 23.06 59.07 18.73
CA LYS A 795 24.32 58.32 18.82
C LYS A 795 25.04 58.62 20.14
N PRO A 796 25.59 57.60 20.85
CA PRO A 796 26.45 57.83 22.00
C PRO A 796 27.81 58.45 21.58
N PRO A 797 28.64 58.93 22.52
CA PRO A 797 29.87 59.68 22.23
C PRO A 797 30.81 59.01 21.22
N SER A 798 31.10 59.70 20.11
CA SER A 798 32.02 59.21 19.09
C SER A 798 33.49 59.32 19.56
N PHE A 799 34.19 58.19 19.62
CA PHE A 799 35.62 58.18 19.98
C PHE A 799 36.50 58.74 18.86
N ARG A 800 37.44 59.63 19.23
CA ARG A 800 38.50 60.19 18.37
C ARG A 800 39.88 59.81 18.92
N ASN A 801 40.81 59.50 18.01
CA ASN A 801 42.16 59.04 18.34
C ASN A 801 42.16 57.76 19.20
N PHE A 802 41.24 56.84 18.90
CA PHE A 802 41.14 55.55 19.58
C PHE A 802 42.29 54.61 19.15
N PRO A 803 42.93 53.86 20.07
CA PRO A 803 43.94 52.86 19.72
C PRO A 803 43.44 51.79 18.75
N SER A 804 44.35 51.24 17.96
CA SER A 804 44.18 49.93 17.33
C SER A 804 44.57 48.83 18.31
N ASP A 805 44.17 47.58 18.01
CA ASP A 805 44.63 46.40 18.73
C ASP A 805 46.17 46.33 18.80
N ILE A 806 46.69 45.82 19.92
CA ILE A 806 48.11 45.72 20.21
C ILE A 806 48.44 44.23 20.40
N VAL A 807 49.18 43.66 19.45
CA VAL A 807 49.65 42.27 19.51
C VAL A 807 51.08 42.25 20.05
N VAL A 808 51.30 41.51 21.14
CA VAL A 808 52.61 41.34 21.79
C VAL A 808 52.80 39.89 22.26
N PRO A 809 54.04 39.36 22.29
CA PRO A 809 54.32 38.09 22.95
C PRO A 809 54.22 38.25 24.48
N SER A 810 53.85 37.18 25.19
CA SER A 810 53.99 37.12 26.65
C SER A 810 55.47 37.11 27.05
N ASP A 811 55.87 37.90 28.05
CA ASP A 811 57.23 37.86 28.62
C ASP A 811 57.42 36.70 29.63
N GLY A 812 56.30 36.13 30.12
CA GLY A 812 56.27 34.99 31.02
C GLY A 812 54.83 34.46 31.19
N PRO A 813 54.61 33.41 32.02
CA PRO A 813 53.30 32.77 32.21
C PRO A 813 52.20 33.73 32.69
N ASP A 814 52.58 34.83 33.35
CA ASP A 814 51.68 35.85 33.87
C ASP A 814 51.36 36.98 32.85
N GLY A 815 51.90 36.91 31.63
CA GLY A 815 51.62 37.84 30.52
C GLY A 815 52.72 38.87 30.22
N THR A 816 52.34 40.11 29.91
CA THR A 816 53.25 41.24 29.64
C THR A 816 52.61 42.61 29.96
N VAL A 817 53.42 43.66 30.19
CA VAL A 817 52.94 45.01 30.55
C VAL A 817 52.86 45.89 29.30
N VAL A 818 51.70 46.49 29.04
CA VAL A 818 51.44 47.24 27.79
C VAL A 818 50.95 48.66 28.08
N ASP A 819 51.60 49.64 27.47
CA ASP A 819 51.26 51.07 27.54
C ASP A 819 50.65 51.54 26.21
N TYR A 820 49.65 52.43 26.28
CA TYR A 820 48.85 52.85 25.14
C TYR A 820 48.29 54.27 25.30
N ALA A 821 47.98 54.94 24.19
CA ALA A 821 47.46 56.30 24.21
C ALA A 821 45.99 56.35 24.63
N MET A 822 45.65 57.17 25.63
CA MET A 822 44.24 57.38 26.02
C MET A 822 43.42 58.01 24.88
N PRO A 823 42.22 57.47 24.57
CA PRO A 823 41.31 58.08 23.60
C PRO A 823 40.71 59.40 24.10
N SER A 824 40.04 60.11 23.19
CA SER A 824 39.06 61.16 23.51
C SER A 824 37.69 60.78 22.94
N ALA A 825 36.59 61.34 23.46
CA ALA A 825 35.26 61.16 22.90
C ALA A 825 34.57 62.51 22.66
N VAL A 826 33.64 62.55 21.72
CA VAL A 826 32.80 63.72 21.43
C VAL A 826 31.36 63.30 21.12
N ASP A 827 30.43 63.86 21.87
CA ASP A 827 29.00 63.79 21.63
C ASP A 827 28.55 64.94 20.73
N GLN A 828 27.56 64.69 19.87
CA GLN A 828 27.07 65.70 18.91
C GLN A 828 26.22 66.80 19.58
N THR A 829 25.82 66.59 20.84
CA THR A 829 24.99 67.46 21.69
C THR A 829 25.81 68.09 22.81
N ASP A 830 26.59 67.30 23.54
CA ASP A 830 27.35 67.77 24.72
C ASP A 830 28.76 68.30 24.41
N GLY A 831 29.32 67.97 23.24
CA GLY A 831 30.71 68.29 22.91
C GLY A 831 31.70 67.23 23.44
N ASP A 832 32.87 67.65 23.92
CA ASP A 832 33.91 66.71 24.34
C ASP A 832 33.55 66.00 25.66
N VAL A 833 33.53 64.66 25.65
CA VAL A 833 33.08 63.79 26.76
C VAL A 833 34.27 63.06 27.40
N PRO A 834 34.32 62.91 28.75
CA PRO A 834 35.37 62.14 29.42
C PRO A 834 35.43 60.67 28.97
N VAL A 835 36.65 60.12 28.91
CA VAL A 835 36.92 58.71 28.60
C VAL A 835 37.57 58.03 29.80
N THR A 836 37.07 56.85 30.16
CA THR A 836 37.72 55.94 31.13
C THR A 836 38.04 54.63 30.42
N CYS A 837 39.23 54.06 30.62
CA CYS A 837 39.61 52.77 30.05
C CYS A 837 40.11 51.82 31.15
N ASP A 838 39.71 50.56 31.06
CA ASP A 838 40.11 49.50 32.00
C ASP A 838 40.40 48.19 31.23
N PRO A 839 41.52 47.47 31.52
CA PRO A 839 42.65 47.89 32.35
C PRO A 839 43.38 49.12 31.78
N PRO A 840 43.86 50.06 32.62
CA PRO A 840 44.42 51.35 32.18
C PRO A 840 45.81 51.24 31.50
N PRO A 841 46.31 52.31 30.86
CA PRO A 841 47.64 52.32 30.25
C PRO A 841 48.76 51.93 31.22
N GLY A 842 49.61 50.99 30.82
CA GLY A 842 50.70 50.47 31.65
C GLY A 842 50.29 49.34 32.61
N ALA A 843 49.09 48.76 32.45
CA ALA A 843 48.69 47.56 33.17
C ALA A 843 49.43 46.29 32.70
N LEU A 844 49.44 45.27 33.55
CA LEU A 844 49.84 43.90 33.18
C LEU A 844 48.64 43.21 32.52
N PHE A 845 48.85 42.68 31.32
CA PHE A 845 47.85 41.94 30.55
C PHE A 845 48.26 40.47 30.54
N GLY A 846 47.37 39.60 31.01
CA GLY A 846 47.60 38.16 31.14
C GLY A 846 47.69 37.48 29.78
N ILE A 847 48.06 36.20 29.75
CA ILE A 847 48.14 35.45 28.49
C ILE A 847 46.72 35.20 27.93
N GLY A 848 46.47 35.62 26.69
CA GLY A 848 45.20 35.48 25.98
C GLY A 848 44.82 36.71 25.14
N HIS A 849 43.57 36.76 24.68
CA HIS A 849 42.95 38.01 24.24
C HIS A 849 42.51 38.79 25.48
N ASN A 850 43.20 39.89 25.80
CA ASN A 850 42.75 40.83 26.82
C ASN A 850 41.96 41.93 26.14
N THR A 851 40.85 42.36 26.73
CA THR A 851 40.01 43.41 26.17
C THR A 851 40.16 44.68 27.01
N VAL A 852 40.87 45.69 26.49
CA VAL A 852 40.84 47.03 27.10
C VAL A 852 39.52 47.67 26.66
N THR A 853 38.60 47.84 27.60
CA THR A 853 37.31 48.48 27.34
C THR A 853 37.38 49.93 27.77
N CYS A 854 37.17 50.84 26.82
CA CYS A 854 37.04 52.27 27.06
C CYS A 854 35.57 52.68 26.98
N SER A 855 35.10 53.45 27.95
CA SER A 855 33.74 54.01 28.02
C SER A 855 33.74 55.53 28.03
N ALA A 856 32.73 56.11 27.38
CA ALA A 856 32.40 57.54 27.42
C ALA A 856 30.88 57.70 27.43
N THR A 857 30.35 58.44 28.41
CA THR A 857 28.91 58.54 28.68
C THR A 857 28.45 59.99 28.56
N ASN A 858 27.42 60.24 27.74
CA ASN A 858 26.87 61.59 27.55
C ASN A 858 25.87 62.00 28.65
N SER A 859 25.36 63.23 28.61
CA SER A 859 24.42 63.78 29.60
C SER A 859 23.04 63.09 29.62
N LEU A 860 22.75 62.29 28.60
CA LEU A 860 21.56 61.44 28.48
C LEU A 860 21.82 59.99 28.95
N ASN A 861 22.97 59.73 29.59
CA ASN A 861 23.48 58.42 30.00
C ASN A 861 23.73 57.41 28.86
N LEU A 862 23.65 57.83 27.59
CA LEU A 862 24.01 56.98 26.46
C LEU A 862 25.54 56.80 26.47
N THR A 863 25.97 55.56 26.63
CA THR A 863 27.38 55.20 26.80
C THR A 863 27.93 54.59 25.53
N ALA A 864 28.97 55.20 24.97
CA ALA A 864 29.80 54.56 23.97
C ALA A 864 30.86 53.75 24.70
N THR A 865 30.70 52.44 24.72
CA THR A 865 31.82 51.51 24.93
C THR A 865 32.48 51.20 23.61
N ARG A 866 33.81 51.28 23.57
CA ARG A 866 34.63 50.73 22.50
C ARG A 866 35.82 50.04 23.14
N ALA A 867 36.17 48.87 22.63
CA ALA A 867 37.36 48.15 23.05
C ALA A 867 38.42 48.14 21.96
N PHE A 868 39.65 47.84 22.37
CA PHE A 868 40.69 47.29 21.50
C PHE A 868 41.34 46.11 22.24
N ALA A 869 41.78 45.11 21.50
CA ALA A 869 42.40 43.92 22.05
C ALA A 869 43.89 44.18 22.36
N ILE A 870 44.33 43.71 23.53
CA ILE A 870 45.74 43.50 23.83
C ILE A 870 45.97 41.99 23.82
N ILE A 871 46.44 41.52 22.66
CA ILE A 871 46.58 40.09 22.35
C ILE A 871 47.98 39.67 22.81
N VAL A 872 48.01 38.94 23.93
CA VAL A 872 49.21 38.41 24.58
C VAL A 872 49.27 36.92 24.28
N MET A 873 49.99 36.54 23.22
CA MET A 873 49.82 35.23 22.58
C MET A 873 50.15 34.03 23.50
N ALA A 874 49.32 32.98 23.41
CA ALA A 874 49.24 31.89 24.39
C ALA A 874 49.87 30.56 23.97
N TYR A 875 50.10 29.69 24.97
CA TYR A 875 50.43 28.27 24.84
C TYR A 875 49.24 27.45 25.40
N THR A 876 48.85 26.33 24.77
CA THR A 876 47.41 25.99 24.59
C THR A 876 46.90 24.62 25.11
N GLY A 877 45.60 24.51 25.49
CA GLY A 877 44.78 23.26 25.48
C GLY A 877 43.72 23.04 26.61
N GLY A 878 42.49 22.56 26.30
CA GLY A 878 41.51 21.95 27.25
C GLY A 878 39.99 22.34 27.14
N PRO A 879 39.00 21.41 26.97
CA PRO A 879 37.51 21.62 26.91
C PRO A 879 36.72 21.02 28.14
N ASP A 880 35.43 20.56 28.25
CA ASP A 880 34.29 20.11 27.37
C ASP A 880 32.89 20.15 28.13
N GLN A 881 31.69 20.21 27.46
CA GLN A 881 30.27 19.85 27.90
C GLN A 881 29.21 20.12 26.75
N PRO A 882 27.97 19.54 26.74
CA PRO A 882 26.96 19.65 25.65
C PRO A 882 25.77 20.63 25.88
N ASP A 883 24.86 20.78 24.90
CA ASP A 883 23.80 21.81 24.78
C ASP A 883 22.42 21.25 24.30
N PHE A 884 21.32 22.00 24.50
CA PHE A 884 19.91 21.64 24.23
C PHE A 884 19.09 22.77 23.56
N THR A 885 19.67 23.48 22.58
CA THR A 885 18.92 24.53 21.84
C THR A 885 17.85 23.93 20.91
N PRO A 886 16.65 24.55 20.79
CA PRO A 886 15.64 24.14 19.80
C PRO A 886 16.16 24.15 18.36
N VAL A 887 15.58 23.28 17.54
CA VAL A 887 15.79 23.17 16.09
C VAL A 887 14.78 24.07 15.36
N ASP A 888 15.00 24.34 14.08
CA ASP A 888 14.04 25.03 13.21
C ASP A 888 12.74 24.20 12.98
N ASP A 889 11.79 24.76 12.24
CA ASP A 889 10.42 24.25 12.03
C ASP A 889 10.37 22.77 11.56
N PRO A 890 9.38 21.96 11.98
CA PRO A 890 9.28 20.54 11.62
C PRO A 890 9.36 20.27 10.11
N GLU A 891 10.32 19.43 9.69
CA GLU A 891 10.64 19.19 8.28
C GLU A 891 9.59 18.32 7.56
N ASN A 892 8.93 17.41 8.28
CA ASN A 892 7.81 16.61 7.76
C ASN A 892 6.54 17.50 7.64
N PRO A 893 5.87 17.57 6.47
CA PRO A 893 4.75 18.48 6.22
C PRO A 893 3.52 18.20 7.08
N TRP A 894 3.31 16.95 7.51
CA TRP A 894 2.17 16.55 8.35
C TRP A 894 2.41 16.92 9.81
N PHE A 895 3.64 16.75 10.30
CA PHE A 895 4.06 17.30 11.60
C PHE A 895 4.00 18.83 11.61
N TRP A 896 4.41 19.50 10.52
CA TRP A 896 4.24 20.94 10.36
C TRP A 896 2.76 21.36 10.44
N ALA A 897 1.85 20.72 9.69
CA ALA A 897 0.43 21.05 9.72
C ALA A 897 -0.18 20.92 11.13
N THR A 898 0.10 19.79 11.79
CA THR A 898 -0.37 19.48 13.15
C THR A 898 0.18 20.46 14.20
N TRP A 899 1.45 20.87 14.05
CA TRP A 899 2.09 21.86 14.92
C TRP A 899 1.50 23.25 14.69
N ALA A 900 1.42 23.66 13.42
CA ALA A 900 0.99 24.98 13.02
C ALA A 900 -0.44 25.28 13.45
N ARG A 901 -1.37 24.31 13.37
CA ARG A 901 -2.78 24.50 13.76
C ARG A 901 -2.94 25.19 15.11
N THR A 902 -2.22 24.73 16.14
CA THR A 902 -2.37 25.26 17.50
C THR A 902 -1.27 26.25 17.91
N ASP A 903 -0.03 26.04 17.47
CA ASP A 903 1.16 26.69 18.07
C ASP A 903 1.78 27.79 17.18
N LEU A 904 1.59 27.79 15.86
CA LEU A 904 2.01 28.91 15.01
C LEU A 904 1.31 30.24 15.40
N PRO A 905 -0.01 30.28 15.71
CA PRO A 905 -0.66 31.47 16.25
C PRO A 905 -0.09 31.95 17.60
N VAL A 906 0.54 31.05 18.38
CA VAL A 906 1.21 31.40 19.65
C VAL A 906 2.60 31.96 19.37
N ARG A 907 3.36 31.35 18.46
CA ARG A 907 4.70 31.79 18.03
C ARG A 907 4.70 33.19 17.44
N ASP A 908 3.78 33.44 16.51
CA ASP A 908 3.72 34.71 15.77
C ASP A 908 3.03 35.82 16.59
N GLY A 909 2.55 35.49 17.81
CA GLY A 909 1.98 36.43 18.77
C GLY A 909 0.53 36.84 18.47
N ASN A 910 -0.17 36.10 17.61
CA ASN A 910 -1.57 36.34 17.27
C ASN A 910 -2.51 36.03 18.44
N VAL A 911 -2.17 35.02 19.26
CA VAL A 911 -2.88 34.68 20.51
C VAL A 911 -1.91 34.56 21.68
N SER A 912 -2.45 34.69 22.89
CA SER A 912 -1.75 34.44 24.14
C SER A 912 -2.46 33.29 24.87
N ARG A 913 -1.95 32.08 24.67
CA ARG A 913 -2.39 30.83 25.32
C ARG A 913 -1.18 29.90 25.53
N THR A 914 -1.33 28.83 26.31
CA THR A 914 -0.30 27.77 26.41
C THR A 914 0.05 27.20 25.03
N TRP A 915 1.33 26.87 24.85
CA TRP A 915 1.78 25.96 23.79
C TRP A 915 1.15 24.59 23.99
N MET A 916 0.83 23.90 22.89
CA MET A 916 0.36 22.51 22.91
C MET A 916 1.48 21.52 22.59
N TRP A 917 2.46 21.95 21.78
CA TRP A 917 3.63 21.17 21.38
C TRP A 917 4.91 21.85 21.88
N GLY A 918 5.08 23.15 21.61
CA GLY A 918 6.27 23.92 21.97
C GLY A 918 6.65 24.95 20.89
N PRO A 919 7.64 25.82 21.16
CA PRO A 919 8.06 26.88 20.24
C PRO A 919 8.70 26.36 18.93
N GLY A 920 9.18 25.13 18.96
CA GLY A 920 9.75 24.34 17.87
C GLY A 920 10.12 22.95 18.41
N PRO A 921 10.53 22.01 17.57
CA PRO A 921 11.06 20.73 18.03
C PRO A 921 12.47 20.91 18.61
N PHE A 922 12.89 20.02 19.53
CA PHE A 922 14.27 19.96 20.03
C PHE A 922 15.07 18.77 19.49
N THR A 923 14.44 17.94 18.66
CA THR A 923 15.10 16.94 17.80
C THR A 923 14.76 17.24 16.34
N GLY A 924 15.56 16.74 15.39
CA GLY A 924 15.03 16.46 14.06
C GLY A 924 14.05 15.28 14.11
N SER A 925 13.53 14.85 12.96
CA SER A 925 12.87 13.54 12.87
C SER A 925 13.83 12.42 13.27
N MET A 926 13.31 11.43 13.99
CA MET A 926 13.99 10.22 14.43
C MET A 926 13.07 9.03 14.16
N TRP A 927 13.62 7.82 14.20
CA TRP A 927 12.84 6.59 14.05
C TRP A 927 12.81 5.81 15.37
N GLU A 928 11.64 5.26 15.69
CA GLU A 928 11.41 4.41 16.86
C GLU A 928 10.74 3.10 16.45
N PRO A 929 11.07 1.94 17.07
CA PRO A 929 10.42 0.68 16.71
C PRO A 929 8.90 0.68 16.91
N TYR A 930 8.20 0.12 15.93
CA TYR A 930 6.76 -0.11 15.84
C TYR A 930 6.45 -1.56 15.42
N THR A 931 6.71 -2.53 16.29
CA THR A 931 6.52 -3.98 16.06
C THR A 931 5.42 -4.58 16.93
N THR A 932 4.76 -5.63 16.43
CA THR A 932 3.78 -6.45 17.16
C THR A 932 4.42 -7.60 17.94
N GLU A 933 5.75 -7.83 17.83
CA GLU A 933 6.44 -8.95 18.47
C GLU A 933 7.59 -8.55 19.43
N LEU A 934 7.81 -9.40 20.45
CA LEU A 934 8.99 -9.37 21.32
C LEU A 934 9.85 -10.62 21.11
N GLN A 935 11.17 -10.45 21.17
CA GLN A 935 12.17 -11.52 21.21
C GLN A 935 12.06 -12.36 22.49
N GLY A 936 12.68 -13.54 22.49
CA GLY A 936 12.60 -14.51 23.59
C GLY A 936 13.23 -14.09 24.93
N ASP A 937 13.88 -12.93 24.99
CA ASP A 937 14.38 -12.26 26.20
C ASP A 937 13.51 -11.07 26.66
N GLY A 938 12.52 -10.67 25.85
CA GLY A 938 11.60 -9.58 26.12
C GLY A 938 12.00 -8.23 25.53
N ASP A 939 13.06 -8.13 24.72
CA ASP A 939 13.29 -6.95 23.88
C ASP A 939 12.41 -6.95 22.61
N PRO A 940 12.07 -5.80 22.02
CA PRO A 940 11.37 -5.73 20.73
C PRO A 940 12.09 -6.53 19.64
N VAL A 941 11.35 -7.09 18.69
CA VAL A 941 11.96 -7.61 17.45
C VAL A 941 12.35 -6.43 16.56
N PHE A 942 13.59 -5.95 16.73
CA PHE A 942 14.20 -4.93 15.87
C PHE A 942 14.58 -5.54 14.51
N LEU A 943 13.63 -5.57 13.56
CA LEU A 943 13.93 -5.82 12.15
C LEU A 943 14.36 -4.51 11.50
N SER A 944 15.66 -4.22 11.49
CA SER A 944 16.25 -2.96 10.97
C SER A 944 15.99 -2.64 9.49
N ASP A 945 15.23 -3.52 8.82
CA ASP A 945 15.13 -3.65 7.38
C ASP A 945 13.65 -3.52 6.90
N LEU A 946 12.67 -3.31 7.81
CA LEU A 946 11.24 -3.17 7.49
C LEU A 946 10.68 -1.78 7.87
N PRO A 947 10.22 -0.96 6.92
CA PRO A 947 9.58 0.33 7.20
C PRO A 947 8.32 0.21 8.08
N GLU A 948 7.58 -0.88 7.95
CA GLU A 948 6.41 -1.20 8.78
C GLU A 948 6.76 -1.49 10.26
N THR A 949 8.05 -1.58 10.60
CA THR A 949 8.51 -1.84 11.97
C THR A 949 9.18 -0.65 12.66
N GLU A 950 9.15 0.54 12.07
CA GLU A 950 9.55 1.79 12.73
C GLU A 950 8.57 2.94 12.43
N ARG A 951 8.22 3.72 13.45
CA ARG A 951 7.45 4.98 13.34
C ARG A 951 8.40 6.17 13.24
N GLU A 952 8.08 7.14 12.38
CA GLU A 952 8.74 8.45 12.40
C GLU A 952 8.26 9.19 13.66
N VAL A 953 9.18 9.77 14.44
CA VAL A 953 8.86 10.57 15.63
C VAL A 953 9.67 11.87 15.67
N ILE A 954 9.07 12.93 16.20
CA ILE A 954 9.76 14.20 16.48
C ILE A 954 9.34 14.77 17.83
N TYR A 955 10.29 15.28 18.61
CA TYR A 955 10.07 15.72 20.00
C TYR A 955 10.04 17.24 20.15
N PHE A 956 9.03 17.70 20.88
CA PHE A 956 8.83 19.09 21.29
C PHE A 956 8.77 19.19 22.82
N ASP A 957 8.81 20.40 23.37
CA ASP A 957 8.75 20.63 24.82
C ASP A 957 7.62 19.86 25.53
N LYS A 958 6.41 19.92 24.96
CA LYS A 958 5.15 19.48 25.59
C LYS A 958 4.70 18.08 25.18
N ALA A 959 5.21 17.51 24.09
CA ALA A 959 4.84 16.20 23.57
C ALA A 959 5.82 15.71 22.48
N ARG A 960 5.59 14.53 21.93
CA ARG A 960 6.10 14.14 20.59
C ARG A 960 4.95 14.11 19.59
N MET A 961 5.29 14.12 18.30
CA MET A 961 4.43 13.60 17.24
C MET A 961 4.99 12.27 16.74
N GLU A 962 4.13 11.42 16.20
CA GLU A 962 4.48 10.16 15.54
C GLU A 962 3.56 9.83 14.36
N ILE A 963 4.12 9.25 13.30
CA ILE A 963 3.36 8.59 12.22
C ILE A 963 3.64 7.09 12.35
N ASN A 964 2.59 6.34 12.71
CA ASN A 964 2.67 4.90 12.95
C ASN A 964 2.25 4.07 11.72
N ASP A 965 1.52 4.68 10.79
CA ASP A 965 1.16 4.11 9.48
C ASP A 965 1.42 5.17 8.39
N PRO A 966 2.60 5.17 7.75
CA PRO A 966 2.92 6.07 6.63
C PRO A 966 2.12 5.80 5.34
N GLY A 967 1.37 4.70 5.27
CA GLY A 967 0.44 4.38 4.17
C GLY A 967 -1.01 4.79 4.43
N GLY A 968 -1.30 5.31 5.63
CA GLY A 968 -2.63 5.66 6.09
C GLY A 968 -3.27 6.86 5.38
N ASP A 969 -4.55 7.10 5.70
CA ASP A 969 -5.33 8.23 5.19
C ASP A 969 -4.76 9.56 5.71
N THR A 970 -4.01 10.29 4.88
CA THR A 970 -3.32 11.55 5.25
C THR A 970 -4.27 12.67 5.65
N ASP A 971 -5.55 12.60 5.24
CA ASP A 971 -6.58 13.58 5.60
C ASP A 971 -7.23 13.25 6.97
N SER A 972 -6.81 12.15 7.60
CA SER A 972 -7.25 11.75 8.94
C SER A 972 -6.55 12.57 10.04
N LEU A 973 -7.34 13.10 10.97
CA LEU A 973 -6.86 13.68 12.24
C LEU A 973 -5.90 12.73 13.01
N TRP A 974 -5.99 11.42 12.79
CA TRP A 974 -5.16 10.41 13.45
C TRP A 974 -3.97 9.92 12.63
N TYR A 975 -3.69 10.52 11.45
CA TYR A 975 -2.50 10.20 10.66
C TYR A 975 -1.21 10.58 11.42
N VAL A 976 -1.22 11.77 12.04
CA VAL A 976 -0.25 12.16 13.07
C VAL A 976 -0.86 11.88 14.44
N THR A 977 -0.19 11.06 15.26
CA THR A 977 -0.55 10.84 16.67
C THR A 977 0.57 11.32 17.61
N ASN A 978 0.43 11.06 18.92
CA ASN A 978 1.27 11.68 19.96
C ASN A 978 1.82 10.67 20.99
N GLY A 979 1.66 9.36 20.75
CA GLY A 979 2.02 8.27 21.69
C GLY A 979 1.19 8.25 22.99
N LEU A 980 1.55 7.35 23.92
CA LEU A 980 0.93 7.21 25.26
C LEU A 980 1.83 7.73 26.39
N LEU A 981 2.63 8.77 26.11
CA LEU A 981 3.80 9.25 26.88
C LEU A 981 3.62 9.29 28.41
N VAL A 982 2.44 9.68 28.89
CA VAL A 982 2.18 9.80 30.33
C VAL A 982 1.79 8.45 30.94
N VAL A 983 1.01 7.63 30.25
CA VAL A 983 0.77 6.22 30.67
C VAL A 983 2.11 5.50 30.81
N GLU A 984 2.98 5.65 29.82
CA GLU A 984 4.29 4.99 29.81
C GLU A 984 5.20 5.50 30.93
N MET A 985 5.30 6.81 31.15
CA MET A 985 6.14 7.36 32.23
C MET A 985 5.61 7.05 33.63
N ILE A 986 4.29 6.97 33.82
CA ILE A 986 3.70 6.60 35.12
C ILE A 986 3.86 5.10 35.36
N THR A 987 3.46 4.25 34.42
CA THR A 987 3.44 2.78 34.62
C THR A 987 4.79 2.12 34.40
N GLY A 988 5.68 2.74 33.62
CA GLY A 988 6.89 2.15 33.08
C GLY A 988 6.67 1.27 31.84
N ASN A 989 5.42 1.02 31.41
CA ASN A 989 5.14 0.17 30.25
C ASN A 989 5.23 0.98 28.95
N ARG A 990 6.33 0.80 28.22
CA ARG A 990 6.68 1.50 26.98
C ARG A 990 6.02 0.85 25.77
N GLN A 991 5.29 1.61 24.95
CA GLN A 991 4.61 1.09 23.76
C GLN A 991 5.58 0.90 22.59
N PHE A 992 5.49 -0.28 21.99
CA PHE A 992 6.28 -0.71 20.84
C PHE A 992 5.45 -1.12 19.63
N GLY A 993 4.12 -1.18 19.73
CA GLY A 993 3.19 -1.40 18.63
C GLY A 993 1.76 -1.25 19.15
N ASP A 994 0.73 -1.45 18.33
CA ASP A 994 -0.68 -1.20 18.69
C ASP A 994 -1.07 -1.76 20.07
N ASP A 995 -0.88 -3.08 20.27
CA ASP A 995 -1.14 -3.79 21.53
C ASP A 995 0.16 -4.22 22.28
N LEU A 996 1.35 -3.81 21.81
CA LEU A 996 2.63 -4.31 22.34
C LEU A 996 3.32 -3.35 23.31
N PHE A 997 3.64 -3.85 24.51
CA PHE A 997 4.26 -3.08 25.60
C PHE A 997 5.41 -3.84 26.28
N LYS A 998 6.43 -3.10 26.75
CA LYS A 998 7.52 -3.63 27.60
C LYS A 998 7.69 -2.80 28.88
N GLN A 999 7.83 -3.48 30.02
CA GLN A 999 8.05 -2.84 31.32
C GLN A 999 9.49 -2.32 31.48
N TYR A 1000 9.60 -1.06 31.88
CA TYR A 1000 10.81 -0.34 32.31
C TYR A 1000 10.61 0.26 33.72
N GLU A 1001 11.65 0.88 34.29
CA GLU A 1001 11.52 1.63 35.55
C GLU A 1001 10.75 2.95 35.34
N PRO A 1002 9.68 3.23 36.10
CA PRO A 1002 8.87 4.45 35.99
C PRO A 1002 9.65 5.76 36.14
N SER A 1003 9.17 6.82 35.49
CA SER A 1003 9.88 8.10 35.43
C SER A 1003 9.91 8.81 36.79
N THR A 1004 11.12 9.09 37.27
CA THR A 1004 11.35 9.79 38.54
C THR A 1004 11.35 11.32 38.41
N SER A 1005 11.18 11.83 37.18
CA SER A 1005 10.99 13.25 36.88
C SER A 1005 9.69 13.78 37.48
N ASN A 1006 9.67 15.07 37.84
CA ASN A 1006 8.46 15.75 38.31
C ASN A 1006 7.41 15.84 37.20
N VAL A 1007 6.13 15.76 37.57
CA VAL A 1007 5.00 15.93 36.64
C VAL A 1007 4.85 17.38 36.18
N ALA A 1008 5.12 18.32 37.09
CA ALA A 1008 5.13 19.76 36.85
C ALA A 1008 6.16 20.45 37.76
N GLY A 1009 6.60 21.65 37.36
CA GLY A 1009 7.65 22.40 38.03
C GLY A 1009 9.07 22.00 37.61
N ASP A 1010 10.07 22.50 38.33
CA ASP A 1010 11.50 22.31 38.03
C ASP A 1010 11.87 20.82 37.97
N SER A 1011 12.66 20.42 36.96
CA SER A 1011 12.94 19.01 36.67
C SER A 1011 13.86 18.33 37.70
N ASP A 1012 14.74 19.06 38.37
CA ASP A 1012 15.55 18.60 39.52
C ASP A 1012 14.86 18.85 40.89
N GLY A 1013 13.64 19.40 40.87
CA GLY A 1013 12.88 19.79 42.04
C GLY A 1013 12.57 18.63 42.99
N THR A 1014 12.60 18.89 44.30
CA THR A 1014 12.55 17.84 45.35
C THR A 1014 11.21 17.72 46.09
N THR A 1015 10.18 18.48 45.70
CA THR A 1015 8.88 18.55 46.42
C THR A 1015 7.66 18.11 45.62
N GLY A 1016 7.64 18.26 44.29
CA GLY A 1016 6.50 17.89 43.46
C GLY A 1016 6.27 16.38 43.36
N PRO A 1017 5.08 15.92 42.94
CA PRO A 1017 4.83 14.53 42.55
C PRO A 1017 5.63 14.17 41.28
N THR A 1018 6.11 12.94 41.24
CA THR A 1018 6.78 12.34 40.07
C THR A 1018 5.79 11.46 39.30
N TYR A 1019 6.08 11.16 38.03
CA TYR A 1019 5.22 10.24 37.27
C TYR A 1019 5.12 8.87 37.95
N ALA A 1020 6.25 8.31 38.41
CA ALA A 1020 6.29 7.07 39.18
C ALA A 1020 5.37 7.08 40.42
N ALA A 1021 5.20 8.25 41.07
CA ALA A 1021 4.35 8.39 42.25
C ALA A 1021 2.85 8.33 41.91
N LEU A 1022 2.45 8.70 40.69
CA LEU A 1022 1.05 8.68 40.26
C LEU A 1022 0.50 7.27 40.05
N GLN A 1023 1.32 6.22 40.04
CA GLN A 1023 0.84 4.82 40.05
C GLN A 1023 -0.14 4.56 41.20
N ASN A 1024 0.06 5.22 42.34
CA ASN A 1024 -0.76 5.06 43.54
C ASN A 1024 -2.20 5.59 43.39
N VAL A 1025 -2.54 6.26 42.28
CA VAL A 1025 -3.86 6.89 42.06
C VAL A 1025 -4.51 6.54 40.71
N LEU A 1026 -3.95 5.59 39.95
CA LEU A 1026 -4.56 5.13 38.68
C LEU A 1026 -5.88 4.35 38.89
N ASP A 1027 -6.00 3.63 40.01
CA ASP A 1027 -7.21 2.85 40.34
C ASP A 1027 -8.32 3.68 41.06
N GLU A 1028 -8.10 4.99 41.28
CA GLU A 1028 -9.05 5.84 42.03
C GLU A 1028 -10.22 6.30 41.15
N PRO A 1029 -11.48 5.96 41.48
CA PRO A 1029 -12.62 6.13 40.58
C PRO A 1029 -13.18 7.57 40.54
N ALA A 1030 -13.69 7.96 39.37
CA ALA A 1030 -14.31 9.25 39.09
C ALA A 1030 -15.18 9.82 40.23
N GLN A 1031 -14.83 11.02 40.65
CA GLN A 1031 -15.71 11.87 41.45
C GLN A 1031 -16.83 12.44 40.55
N SER A 1032 -18.04 12.58 41.10
CA SER A 1032 -19.19 13.02 40.31
C SER A 1032 -19.08 14.48 39.87
N VAL A 1033 -19.56 14.79 38.66
CA VAL A 1033 -19.62 16.15 38.11
C VAL A 1033 -20.22 17.14 39.12
N GLY A 1034 -19.52 18.24 39.38
CA GLY A 1034 -19.86 19.24 40.41
C GLY A 1034 -19.27 18.98 41.79
N THR A 1035 -18.50 17.90 42.00
CA THR A 1035 -17.71 17.70 43.24
C THR A 1035 -16.54 18.68 43.27
N LEU A 1036 -16.29 19.32 44.42
CA LEU A 1036 -15.18 20.26 44.62
C LEU A 1036 -13.84 19.53 44.69
N LEU A 1037 -12.84 20.05 43.99
CA LEU A 1037 -11.49 19.50 43.94
C LEU A 1037 -10.69 19.96 45.17
N THR A 1038 -10.81 19.22 46.28
CA THR A 1038 -10.12 19.50 47.57
C THR A 1038 -8.98 18.55 47.91
N GLN A 1039 -8.66 17.62 47.02
CA GLN A 1039 -7.63 16.62 47.26
C GLN A 1039 -6.25 17.09 46.80
N GLU A 1040 -5.23 16.78 47.60
CA GLU A 1040 -3.84 17.20 47.44
C GLU A 1040 -2.93 15.97 47.44
N ILE A 1041 -1.98 15.87 46.52
CA ILE A 1041 -1.10 14.72 46.33
C ILE A 1041 0.37 15.10 46.61
N ASP A 1042 1.03 14.31 47.47
CA ASP A 1042 2.43 14.54 47.84
C ASP A 1042 3.43 13.92 46.85
N ARG A 1043 4.74 14.18 47.05
CA ARG A 1043 5.83 13.61 46.23
C ARG A 1043 5.78 12.08 46.09
N ASN A 1044 5.21 11.39 47.06
CA ASN A 1044 5.15 9.93 47.13
C ASN A 1044 3.82 9.37 46.59
N GLY A 1045 2.94 10.23 46.06
CA GLY A 1045 1.62 9.82 45.55
C GLY A 1045 0.58 9.64 46.63
N VAL A 1046 0.81 10.16 47.85
CA VAL A 1046 -0.15 10.06 48.95
C VAL A 1046 -1.17 11.18 48.83
N VAL A 1047 -2.42 10.82 48.53
CA VAL A 1047 -3.56 11.75 48.49
C VAL A 1047 -4.04 12.09 49.90
N THR A 1048 -4.34 13.37 50.13
CA THR A 1048 -4.94 13.89 51.37
C THR A 1048 -6.03 14.92 51.07
N GLU A 1049 -7.02 15.03 51.96
CA GLU A 1049 -8.09 16.04 51.85
C GLU A 1049 -7.69 17.35 52.50
N ASN A 1050 -7.58 18.41 51.71
CA ASN A 1050 -7.30 19.76 52.17
C ASN A 1050 -8.40 20.74 51.72
N ALA A 1051 -9.35 20.97 52.61
CA ALA A 1051 -10.52 21.82 52.37
C ALA A 1051 -10.19 23.31 52.09
N GLN A 1052 -8.93 23.76 52.23
CA GLN A 1052 -8.54 25.12 51.84
C GLN A 1052 -8.59 25.33 50.33
N TRP A 1053 -8.32 24.29 49.53
CA TRP A 1053 -8.40 24.35 48.06
C TRP A 1053 -9.82 24.67 47.55
N GLY A 1054 -10.84 24.39 48.36
CA GLY A 1054 -12.24 24.76 48.07
C GLY A 1054 -12.47 26.26 47.96
N GLU A 1055 -11.54 27.13 48.40
CA GLU A 1055 -11.61 28.58 48.17
C GLU A 1055 -11.45 28.97 46.69
N TYR A 1056 -10.82 28.13 45.86
CA TYR A 1056 -10.73 28.33 44.41
C TYR A 1056 -12.01 27.92 43.66
N GLY A 1057 -12.91 27.17 44.30
CA GLY A 1057 -14.23 26.80 43.74
C GLY A 1057 -14.20 25.85 42.54
N LEU A 1058 -13.05 25.23 42.23
CA LEU A 1058 -12.91 24.32 41.09
C LEU A 1058 -13.64 22.99 41.35
N THR A 1059 -14.33 22.47 40.35
CA THR A 1059 -15.09 21.22 40.42
C THR A 1059 -14.76 20.28 39.27
N VAL A 1060 -15.07 18.99 39.40
CA VAL A 1060 -15.18 18.07 38.25
C VAL A 1060 -16.22 18.63 37.25
N GLY A 1061 -15.82 18.79 35.98
CA GLY A 1061 -16.68 19.29 34.90
C GLY A 1061 -17.25 18.20 34.00
N PHE A 1062 -16.54 17.08 33.86
CA PHE A 1062 -16.92 15.92 33.05
C PHE A 1062 -16.43 14.64 33.72
N VAL A 1063 -17.04 13.50 33.40
CA VAL A 1063 -16.56 12.16 33.79
C VAL A 1063 -16.48 11.34 32.51
N ASP A 1064 -15.30 10.79 32.22
CA ASP A 1064 -15.14 9.91 31.06
C ASP A 1064 -15.62 8.50 31.40
N GLU A 1065 -16.59 7.99 30.63
CA GLU A 1065 -17.18 6.67 30.88
C GLU A 1065 -16.27 5.51 30.45
N VAL A 1066 -15.19 5.77 29.71
CA VAL A 1066 -14.24 4.73 29.25
C VAL A 1066 -13.16 4.47 30.30
N THR A 1067 -12.47 5.51 30.79
CA THR A 1067 -11.46 5.36 31.86
C THR A 1067 -12.03 5.45 33.27
N ASN A 1068 -13.28 5.91 33.44
CA ASN A 1068 -13.92 6.15 34.74
C ASN A 1068 -13.11 7.15 35.61
N HIS A 1069 -12.66 8.26 35.01
CA HIS A 1069 -12.06 9.40 35.72
C HIS A 1069 -12.80 10.73 35.48
N GLY A 1070 -12.74 11.62 36.47
CA GLY A 1070 -13.35 12.96 36.46
C GLY A 1070 -12.39 14.05 35.97
N ILE A 1071 -12.71 14.71 34.85
CA ILE A 1071 -11.94 15.85 34.33
C ILE A 1071 -12.28 17.13 35.09
N ALA A 1072 -11.28 17.88 35.54
CA ALA A 1072 -11.50 19.19 36.17
C ALA A 1072 -12.16 20.19 35.21
N GLY A 1073 -13.11 20.99 35.71
CA GLY A 1073 -13.85 21.99 34.95
C GLY A 1073 -13.00 22.87 34.04
N PRO A 1074 -11.93 23.52 34.53
CA PRO A 1074 -11.07 24.35 33.69
C PRO A 1074 -10.40 23.58 32.54
N PHE A 1075 -9.99 22.33 32.76
CA PHE A 1075 -9.39 21.50 31.71
C PHE A 1075 -10.43 21.05 30.69
N TRP A 1076 -11.65 20.70 31.13
CA TRP A 1076 -12.75 20.37 30.23
C TRP A 1076 -13.23 21.56 29.40
N GLU A 1077 -13.27 22.76 29.98
CA GLU A 1077 -13.56 24.01 29.27
C GLU A 1077 -12.47 24.34 28.25
N PHE A 1078 -11.19 24.12 28.58
CA PHE A 1078 -10.07 24.31 27.66
C PHE A 1078 -10.05 23.31 26.49
N MET A 1079 -10.29 22.02 26.76
CA MET A 1079 -10.33 20.94 25.75
C MET A 1079 -11.48 21.09 24.74
N GLN A 1080 -12.46 21.97 24.99
CA GLN A 1080 -13.56 22.31 24.08
C GLN A 1080 -13.56 23.79 23.66
N SER A 1081 -12.44 24.50 23.85
CA SER A 1081 -12.38 25.94 23.54
C SER A 1081 -12.24 26.21 22.03
N GLU A 1082 -12.81 27.34 21.61
CA GLU A 1082 -12.68 27.90 20.25
C GLU A 1082 -11.70 29.08 20.27
N GLY A 1083 -11.04 29.34 19.14
CA GLY A 1083 -10.17 30.50 18.96
C GLY A 1083 -9.35 30.44 17.67
N LEU A 1084 -8.46 31.41 17.47
CA LEU A 1084 -7.55 31.44 16.31
C LEU A 1084 -6.68 30.17 16.20
N VAL A 1085 -6.70 29.56 15.01
CA VAL A 1085 -5.91 28.41 14.54
C VAL A 1085 -5.39 28.67 13.13
N HIS A 1086 -4.37 27.92 12.69
CA HIS A 1086 -3.82 28.01 11.32
C HIS A 1086 -4.21 26.78 10.49
N GLU A 1087 -4.96 26.97 9.41
CA GLU A 1087 -5.58 25.90 8.61
C GLU A 1087 -5.58 26.31 7.12
N ASP A 1088 -5.22 25.40 6.22
CA ASP A 1088 -5.03 25.64 4.77
C ASP A 1088 -4.10 26.83 4.38
N GLY A 1089 -3.29 27.33 5.32
CA GLY A 1089 -2.41 28.50 5.13
C GLY A 1089 -3.04 29.84 5.51
N ASP A 1090 -4.27 29.84 6.01
CA ASP A 1090 -4.96 31.01 6.56
C ASP A 1090 -5.09 30.93 8.10
N LEU A 1091 -5.30 32.07 8.74
CA LEU A 1091 -5.65 32.15 10.17
C LEU A 1091 -7.15 32.31 10.34
N ILE A 1092 -7.81 31.29 10.92
CA ILE A 1092 -9.27 31.24 11.11
C ILE A 1092 -9.62 31.06 12.59
N GLU A 1093 -10.87 31.36 12.96
CA GLU A 1093 -11.37 31.21 14.34
C GLU A 1093 -12.30 30.00 14.40
N GLU A 1094 -11.85 28.92 15.05
CA GLU A 1094 -12.47 27.58 15.01
C GLU A 1094 -12.14 26.81 16.31
N ALA A 1095 -12.62 25.57 16.47
CA ALA A 1095 -12.23 24.73 17.61
C ALA A 1095 -10.69 24.53 17.71
N LEU A 1096 -10.12 24.65 18.93
CA LEU A 1096 -8.69 24.39 19.17
C LEU A 1096 -8.30 22.93 18.88
N PHE A 1097 -9.24 22.01 19.12
CA PHE A 1097 -9.10 20.59 18.84
C PHE A 1097 -10.41 20.09 18.22
N GLU A 1098 -10.36 19.49 17.03
CA GLU A 1098 -11.50 18.86 16.38
C GLU A 1098 -12.08 17.70 17.22
N ASN A 1099 -11.22 17.04 17.99
CA ASN A 1099 -11.60 16.10 19.04
C ASN A 1099 -10.92 16.50 20.36
N PRO A 1100 -11.68 16.77 21.45
CA PRO A 1100 -11.14 17.16 22.76
C PRO A 1100 -10.06 16.24 23.34
N PHE A 1101 -10.04 14.96 22.93
CA PHE A 1101 -9.07 13.95 23.41
C PHE A 1101 -7.90 13.69 22.46
N TYR A 1102 -7.83 14.34 21.29
CA TYR A 1102 -6.74 14.16 20.34
C TYR A 1102 -5.39 14.54 20.96
N ALA A 1103 -5.26 15.81 21.35
CA ALA A 1103 -4.02 16.40 21.84
C ALA A 1103 -3.56 15.83 23.20
N THR A 1104 -4.51 15.52 24.10
CA THR A 1104 -4.26 15.17 25.51
C THR A 1104 -4.43 13.69 25.84
N GLY A 1105 -5.28 12.97 25.12
CA GLY A 1105 -5.78 11.65 25.54
C GLY A 1105 -6.88 11.73 26.62
N ARG A 1106 -7.40 10.56 27.00
CA ARG A 1106 -8.40 10.39 28.08
C ARG A 1106 -7.78 10.61 29.46
N PRO A 1107 -8.55 11.04 30.48
CA PRO A 1107 -8.04 11.18 31.85
C PRO A 1107 -7.65 9.82 32.43
N ILE A 1108 -6.50 9.72 33.07
CA ILE A 1108 -5.99 8.50 33.76
C ILE A 1108 -5.73 8.74 35.25
N THR A 1109 -6.16 9.89 35.76
CA THR A 1109 -6.08 10.32 37.16
C THR A 1109 -7.22 11.29 37.43
N GLU A 1110 -7.71 11.37 38.67
CA GLU A 1110 -8.47 12.55 39.13
C GLU A 1110 -7.56 13.80 39.17
N ALA A 1111 -8.15 14.99 39.23
CA ALA A 1111 -7.39 16.23 39.37
C ALA A 1111 -7.01 16.50 40.84
N TYR A 1112 -5.72 16.65 41.10
CA TYR A 1112 -5.13 16.82 42.44
C TYR A 1112 -4.36 18.14 42.57
N TRP A 1113 -4.38 18.75 43.75
CA TRP A 1113 -3.49 19.86 44.08
C TRP A 1113 -2.09 19.37 44.45
N ALA A 1114 -1.06 20.14 44.12
CA ALA A 1114 0.31 19.90 44.55
C ALA A 1114 1.10 21.21 44.65
N THR A 1115 2.05 21.30 45.58
CA THR A 1115 3.05 22.38 45.64
C THR A 1115 4.32 21.95 44.89
N VAL A 1116 4.48 22.45 43.67
CA VAL A 1116 5.65 22.19 42.81
C VAL A 1116 6.65 23.35 42.87
N PRO A 1117 7.96 23.12 42.72
CA PRO A 1117 8.94 24.21 42.65
C PRO A 1117 8.92 24.83 41.24
N VAL A 1118 9.05 26.15 41.13
CA VAL A 1118 9.23 26.88 39.86
C VAL A 1118 10.29 27.95 40.08
N ASP A 1119 11.38 27.91 39.30
CA ASP A 1119 12.60 28.71 39.53
C ASP A 1119 13.14 28.56 40.98
N GLY A 1120 12.91 27.39 41.59
CA GLY A 1120 13.27 27.05 42.97
C GLY A 1120 12.32 27.57 44.07
N GLU A 1121 11.28 28.34 43.74
CA GLU A 1121 10.26 28.82 44.69
C GLU A 1121 9.00 27.93 44.67
N PRO A 1122 8.37 27.63 45.81
CA PRO A 1122 7.20 26.75 45.87
C PRO A 1122 5.94 27.42 45.31
N ARG A 1123 5.23 26.71 44.42
CA ARG A 1123 4.03 27.17 43.73
C ARG A 1123 2.94 26.11 43.76
N ASP A 1124 1.76 26.51 44.22
CA ASP A 1124 0.58 25.63 44.26
C ASP A 1124 -0.07 25.56 42.88
N VAL A 1125 -0.33 24.34 42.40
CA VAL A 1125 -1.00 24.05 41.12
C VAL A 1125 -2.06 22.96 41.34
N LEU A 1126 -3.16 23.03 40.59
CA LEU A 1126 -4.00 21.85 40.34
C LEU A 1126 -3.41 21.15 39.10
N LEU A 1127 -3.15 19.84 39.17
CA LEU A 1127 -2.68 19.04 38.04
C LEU A 1127 -3.62 17.87 37.77
N GLN A 1128 -3.71 17.47 36.50
CA GLN A 1128 -4.36 16.24 36.08
C GLN A 1128 -3.59 15.62 34.91
N CYS A 1129 -3.40 14.31 34.97
CA CYS A 1129 -2.74 13.54 33.93
C CYS A 1129 -3.75 12.74 33.09
N PHE A 1130 -3.56 12.84 31.78
CA PHE A 1130 -4.29 12.15 30.72
C PHE A 1130 -3.30 11.22 30.00
N GLU A 1131 -3.77 10.34 29.11
CA GLU A 1131 -2.92 9.32 28.45
C GLU A 1131 -1.65 9.91 27.79
N ARG A 1132 -1.77 11.09 27.16
CA ARG A 1132 -0.71 11.69 26.33
C ARG A 1132 -0.07 12.94 26.94
N ARG A 1133 -0.79 13.68 27.79
CA ARG A 1133 -0.32 14.93 28.43
C ARG A 1133 -0.82 15.09 29.86
N CYS A 1134 -0.09 15.83 30.67
CA CYS A 1134 -0.61 16.38 31.93
C CYS A 1134 -0.87 17.88 31.78
N LEU A 1135 -2.01 18.34 32.27
CA LEU A 1135 -2.40 19.74 32.32
C LEU A 1135 -2.27 20.27 33.75
N THR A 1136 -1.91 21.55 33.87
CA THR A 1136 -1.84 22.27 35.13
C THR A 1136 -2.75 23.50 35.09
N TRP A 1137 -3.38 23.84 36.22
CA TRP A 1137 -4.08 25.10 36.44
C TRP A 1137 -3.41 25.84 37.59
N THR A 1138 -2.98 27.07 37.33
CA THR A 1138 -2.06 27.79 38.22
C THR A 1138 -2.69 29.11 38.68
N PRO A 1139 -3.10 29.23 39.96
CA PRO A 1139 -3.73 30.44 40.47
C PRO A 1139 -2.79 31.65 40.34
N GLY A 1140 -3.29 32.70 39.70
CA GLY A 1140 -2.57 33.97 39.55
C GLY A 1140 -1.57 34.06 38.39
N ASN A 1141 -1.51 33.05 37.51
CA ASN A 1141 -0.96 33.26 36.16
C ASN A 1141 -1.83 34.25 35.35
N ASP A 1142 -1.26 34.82 34.29
CA ASP A 1142 -2.02 35.64 33.33
C ASP A 1142 -3.10 34.80 32.63
N PRO A 1143 -4.25 35.39 32.21
CA PRO A 1143 -5.42 34.62 31.78
C PRO A 1143 -5.20 33.60 30.65
N GLY A 1144 -4.24 33.83 29.74
CA GLY A 1144 -3.87 32.89 28.68
C GLY A 1144 -3.05 31.69 29.15
N PHE A 1145 -2.33 31.85 30.26
CA PHE A 1145 -1.44 30.85 30.86
C PHE A 1145 -1.97 30.34 32.20
N VAL A 1146 -3.24 30.61 32.53
CA VAL A 1146 -3.86 30.06 33.76
C VAL A 1146 -4.02 28.54 33.67
N ILE A 1147 -4.02 27.99 32.46
CA ILE A 1147 -3.84 26.57 32.15
C ILE A 1147 -2.56 26.43 31.33
N GLU A 1148 -1.70 25.46 31.69
CA GLU A 1148 -0.46 25.15 30.97
C GLU A 1148 -0.31 23.64 30.77
N ALA A 1149 0.14 23.24 29.57
CA ALA A 1149 0.60 21.88 29.33
C ALA A 1149 1.99 21.66 29.96
N GLY A 1150 2.19 20.52 30.63
CA GLY A 1150 3.50 20.14 31.17
C GLY A 1150 4.54 19.84 30.08
N ASN A 1151 5.84 19.84 30.43
CA ASN A 1151 6.94 19.55 29.50
C ASN A 1151 7.09 18.04 29.25
N VAL A 1152 6.00 17.36 28.88
CA VAL A 1152 5.91 15.89 28.80
C VAL A 1152 6.87 15.34 27.74
N GLY A 1153 7.09 16.05 26.63
CA GLY A 1153 8.01 15.60 25.57
C GLY A 1153 9.48 15.62 26.01
N GLN A 1154 9.94 16.70 26.66
CA GLN A 1154 11.27 16.73 27.31
C GLN A 1154 11.41 15.63 28.37
N HIS A 1155 10.40 15.48 29.24
CA HIS A 1155 10.45 14.52 30.35
C HIS A 1155 10.47 13.08 29.82
N TYR A 1156 9.71 12.78 28.77
CA TYR A 1156 9.68 11.47 28.12
C TYR A 1156 10.96 11.17 27.33
N PHE A 1157 11.49 12.12 26.54
CA PHE A 1157 12.76 11.93 25.83
C PHE A 1157 13.90 11.65 26.82
N THR A 1158 13.99 12.45 27.90
CA THR A 1158 14.98 12.24 28.96
C THR A 1158 14.80 10.88 29.64
N TRP A 1159 13.56 10.48 29.93
CA TRP A 1159 13.28 9.15 30.48
C TRP A 1159 13.73 8.03 29.51
N ARG A 1160 13.21 8.04 28.27
CA ARG A 1160 13.40 7.00 27.24
C ARG A 1160 14.85 6.81 26.80
N TYR A 1161 15.61 7.90 26.67
CA TYR A 1161 16.96 7.89 26.06
C TYR A 1161 18.10 8.21 27.04
N VAL A 1162 17.83 8.70 28.25
CA VAL A 1162 18.88 9.02 29.24
C VAL A 1162 18.71 8.22 30.54
N GLN A 1163 17.50 8.08 31.07
CA GLN A 1163 17.28 7.37 32.35
C GLN A 1163 17.28 5.84 32.22
N GLN A 1164 16.99 5.27 31.05
CA GLN A 1164 16.97 3.80 30.81
C GLN A 1164 18.31 3.24 30.25
N LEU A 1165 19.45 3.91 30.49
CA LEU A 1165 20.78 3.48 30.01
C LEU A 1165 21.77 3.03 31.13
N ASP A 1166 21.37 3.06 32.40
CA ASP A 1166 22.19 2.71 33.59
C ASP A 1166 21.83 1.33 34.19
#